data_AF-A0A140KBH5-F1
#
_entry.id   AF-A0A140KBH5-F1
#
_cell.length_a   1.000
_cell.length_b   1.000
_cell.length_c   1.000
_cell.angle_alpha   90.00
_cell.angle_beta   90.00
_cell.angle_gamma   90.00
#
_symmetry.space_group_name_H-M   'P 1'
#
loop_
_entity.id
_entity.type
_entity.pdbx_description
1 polymer ?
#
loop_
_entity_poly.entity_id
_entity_poly.type
_entity_poly.pdbx_seq_one_letter_code
_entity_poly.pdbx_strand_id
1 'polypeptide(L)'
;MNKQSFKSWVLILLALSLIVFLSPINVWWLSWYRVVENQLFYLSLDLIRIGLLTLTFAGLLAPFEALGWWAGWYGNNQDSKQQPLLKGNSTTYRSLRVFAASRAQSTIDQASATHYLVYLDGIGISSFEDAFGVGIFLERLTEAVGSEFILIREIMPYSVFNLPLTIGRPLAAFWRWVIQSKIPGLGVLILLRNMFQVAVSVDSRYGPIFNRGTAQIIIDSLLDRGYRPGSGTPVTLIGYSGGGQVALGTVPYLKKVLAAPLEVISLAGVLSGNTEVVKLEHLYHLVGEKDLVARLVPCLFPQRWSIISWSNWNLAKSRGEISFISLGPVRHDAIGGPLDDTTYLPDGRSYLTQTVEIITKILHRKDGIEFFPASVPETVYTPRKLSNYERYLQAAFNQYTYYPTKQSVPFGYQPVANWIGRLILPDLQERSQVKGIFLEVYFAPKQYQDLIGQKVILSWSDRADLQAYLNQVKCSIHFSAQAYASMKEGLVHPIRLNFWREIDALESLVGARPIDDVIVALEPVKVASRGKQPTLYIEKEPTVITGRFYGLVTILGKVNQSDHVRVRHYNPTSQQFDGREENVYLPQVIPDLNGVFPSTNNKIEDSPVNSTGWYIYGEYNQDGVFTVRAIAPRELFQLKPKRFISGLSTTTNYIHNEYWQDIKQQKGQIDSILLNPNSLPETEAIAQYQEGDRLLLLHTYGGIGGKKAEVPPIGLFFGHFAFGIASVMREPITQELRFKITYDQVYTQNLDGIIAGNLDWSNYLGDRQFGWLGSRPIVDIIVKLDVLEKYDFGGNVRFPLNALAYQLDKMMARYRTGDATGATFAGLANSCVQDSCQALYLAIKMILTEIKRNQEIQNWIAAYPEDPQTKRLERLIALYKAIEKKLVPWQTVRSDWLDPYESLIGTRLAEQPVTTIISALTSWRSLLPRLANDQLAEILLQHGACLWLLRTNQVGGWDEEIEPIAPTKLWI
;
A
#
# COMPACT_ATOMS: atom_id res chain seq x y z
N MET A 1 62.67 -0.71 89.29
CA MET A 1 61.25 -0.84 89.74
C MET A 1 60.70 -2.18 89.26
N ASN A 2 60.09 -2.93 90.18
CA ASN A 2 59.76 -4.34 90.03
C ASN A 2 58.57 -4.56 89.06
N LYS A 3 58.59 -5.62 88.22
CA LYS A 3 57.57 -5.96 87.20
C LYS A 3 56.12 -6.05 87.73
N GLN A 4 55.96 -6.13 89.04
CA GLN A 4 54.67 -6.14 89.74
C GLN A 4 53.99 -4.76 89.76
N SER A 5 54.74 -3.66 89.67
CA SER A 5 54.19 -2.29 89.63
C SER A 5 53.55 -1.93 88.28
N PHE A 6 54.07 -2.47 87.17
CA PHE A 6 53.52 -2.21 85.83
C PHE A 6 52.15 -2.88 85.62
N LYS A 7 51.96 -4.10 86.15
CA LYS A 7 50.66 -4.78 86.09
C LYS A 7 49.57 -4.04 86.86
N SER A 8 49.91 -3.43 88.00
CA SER A 8 48.96 -2.62 88.77
C SER A 8 48.55 -1.35 88.03
N TRP A 9 49.47 -0.67 87.34
CA TRP A 9 49.14 0.51 86.53
C TRP A 9 48.29 0.17 85.30
N VAL A 10 48.55 -0.97 84.64
CA VAL A 10 47.71 -1.44 83.53
C VAL A 10 46.31 -1.77 84.03
N LEU A 11 46.16 -2.44 85.18
CA LEU A 11 44.86 -2.74 85.79
C LEU A 11 44.10 -1.46 86.20
N ILE A 12 44.79 -0.44 86.71
CA ILE A 12 44.18 0.85 87.05
C ILE A 12 43.72 1.60 85.80
N LEU A 13 44.52 1.61 84.72
CA LEU A 13 44.11 2.19 83.43
C LEU A 13 42.94 1.44 82.79
N LEU A 14 42.91 0.10 82.90
CA LEU A 14 41.81 -0.73 82.43
C LEU A 14 40.54 -0.49 83.24
N ALA A 15 40.66 -0.35 84.56
CA ALA A 15 39.55 -0.02 85.44
C ALA A 15 39.01 1.40 85.17
N LEU A 16 39.89 2.40 84.96
CA LEU A 16 39.50 3.75 84.56
C LEU A 16 38.83 3.77 83.19
N SER A 17 39.33 3.01 82.22
CA SER A 17 38.68 2.82 80.91
C SER A 17 37.30 2.17 81.05
N LEU A 18 37.15 1.16 81.91
CA LEU A 18 35.87 0.50 82.16
C LEU A 18 34.88 1.45 82.85
N ILE A 19 35.35 2.28 83.78
CA ILE A 19 34.53 3.28 84.47
C ILE A 19 34.09 4.39 83.51
N VAL A 20 34.92 4.80 82.56
CA VAL A 20 34.52 5.72 81.48
C VAL A 20 33.51 5.07 80.53
N PHE A 21 33.67 3.78 80.21
CA PHE A 21 32.76 3.04 79.33
C PHE A 21 31.41 2.66 80.00
N LEU A 22 31.39 2.53 81.32
CA LEU A 22 30.21 2.17 82.13
C LEU A 22 29.62 3.37 82.89
N SER A 23 30.21 4.55 82.75
CA SER A 23 29.70 5.80 83.32
C SER A 23 28.31 6.12 82.78
N PRO A 24 27.39 6.70 83.59
CA PRO A 24 26.07 7.14 83.13
C PRO A 24 26.12 8.21 82.02
N ILE A 25 27.29 8.78 81.71
CA ILE A 25 27.53 9.61 80.52
C ILE A 25 27.32 8.81 79.21
N ASN A 26 27.55 7.49 79.21
CA ASN A 26 27.33 6.63 78.04
C ASN A 26 25.85 6.30 77.78
N VAL A 27 24.97 6.36 78.79
CA VAL A 27 23.52 6.24 78.59
C VAL A 27 22.98 7.44 77.81
N TRP A 28 23.58 8.61 78.01
CA TRP A 28 23.26 9.81 77.23
C TRP A 28 23.72 9.67 75.77
N TRP A 29 24.93 9.15 75.52
CA TRP A 29 25.45 8.92 74.16
C TRP A 29 24.71 7.80 73.40
N LEU A 30 24.33 6.70 74.06
CA LEU A 30 23.52 5.62 73.47
C LEU A 30 22.06 6.04 73.23
N SER A 31 21.51 6.90 74.07
CA SER A 31 20.19 7.50 73.84
C SER A 31 20.23 8.52 72.72
N TRP A 32 21.27 9.35 72.64
CA TRP A 32 21.53 10.22 71.48
C TRP A 32 21.77 9.42 70.21
N TYR A 33 22.51 8.30 70.25
CA TYR A 33 22.73 7.43 69.10
C TYR A 33 21.43 6.78 68.63
N ARG A 34 20.58 6.27 69.53
CA ARG A 34 19.26 5.71 69.17
C ARG A 34 18.23 6.76 68.75
N VAL A 35 18.30 7.98 69.28
CA VAL A 35 17.48 9.12 68.85
C VAL A 35 17.95 9.61 67.49
N VAL A 36 19.25 9.70 67.24
CA VAL A 36 19.84 10.06 65.95
C VAL A 36 19.62 8.96 64.92
N GLU A 37 19.73 7.68 65.27
CA GLU A 37 19.43 6.55 64.38
C GLU A 37 17.94 6.50 64.02
N ASN A 38 17.03 6.67 64.99
CA ASN A 38 15.60 6.75 64.72
C ASN A 38 15.22 8.05 63.97
N GLN A 39 15.77 9.21 64.34
CA GLN A 39 15.49 10.48 63.65
C GLN A 39 16.10 10.51 62.25
N LEU A 40 17.28 9.94 62.03
CA LEU A 40 17.86 9.79 60.69
C LEU A 40 17.08 8.79 59.86
N PHE A 41 16.55 7.71 60.47
CA PHE A 41 15.67 6.77 59.79
C PHE A 41 14.33 7.41 59.42
N TYR A 42 13.67 8.11 60.34
CA TYR A 42 12.44 8.86 60.06
C TYR A 42 12.67 10.01 59.09
N LEU A 43 13.79 10.73 59.19
CA LEU A 43 14.19 11.74 58.22
C LEU A 43 14.44 11.12 56.84
N SER A 44 15.06 9.94 56.76
CA SER A 44 15.24 9.21 55.51
C SER A 44 13.89 8.80 54.91
N LEU A 45 12.97 8.29 55.73
CA LEU A 45 11.60 7.96 55.30
C LEU A 45 10.82 9.19 54.87
N ASP A 46 10.93 10.30 55.58
CA ASP A 46 10.24 11.55 55.25
C ASP A 46 10.84 12.20 54.00
N LEU A 47 12.15 12.15 53.80
CA LEU A 47 12.81 12.57 52.56
C LEU A 47 12.40 11.67 51.38
N ILE A 48 12.26 10.36 51.58
CA ILE A 48 11.72 9.45 50.57
C ILE A 48 10.27 9.80 50.25
N ARG A 49 9.42 10.04 51.27
CA ARG A 49 8.02 10.45 51.09
C ARG A 49 7.89 11.77 50.36
N ILE A 50 8.64 12.80 50.78
CA ILE A 50 8.67 14.12 50.14
C ILE A 50 9.18 13.98 48.71
N GLY A 51 10.22 13.16 48.48
CA GLY A 51 10.73 12.85 47.16
C GLY A 51 9.68 12.20 46.27
N LEU A 52 8.96 11.19 46.76
CA LEU A 52 7.87 10.52 46.05
C LEU A 52 6.69 11.47 45.77
N LEU A 53 6.29 12.29 46.73
CA LEU A 53 5.24 13.31 46.57
C LEU A 53 5.64 14.34 45.52
N THR A 54 6.87 14.83 45.57
CA THR A 54 7.40 15.82 44.62
C THR A 54 7.51 15.21 43.23
N LEU A 55 7.98 13.96 43.12
CA LEU A 55 8.05 13.23 41.86
C LEU A 55 6.65 13.00 41.26
N THR A 56 5.67 12.64 42.09
CA THR A 56 4.27 12.47 41.68
C THR A 56 3.67 13.79 41.20
N PHE A 57 3.89 14.87 41.96
CA PHE A 57 3.41 16.21 41.60
C PHE A 57 4.06 16.72 40.32
N ALA A 58 5.37 16.52 40.16
CA ALA A 58 6.09 16.84 38.92
C ALA A 58 5.54 16.05 37.72
N GLY A 59 5.24 14.76 37.90
CA GLY A 59 4.60 13.95 36.87
C GLY A 59 3.20 14.44 36.49
N LEU A 60 2.38 14.84 37.47
CA LEU A 60 1.05 15.42 37.24
C LEU A 60 1.10 16.77 36.51
N LEU A 61 2.16 17.56 36.74
CA LEU A 61 2.37 18.83 36.06
C LEU A 61 3.01 18.70 34.67
N ALA A 62 3.65 17.57 34.36
CA ALA A 62 4.36 17.38 33.09
C ALA A 62 3.52 17.65 31.82
N PRO A 63 2.22 17.26 31.74
CA PRO A 63 1.39 17.54 30.58
C PRO A 63 1.02 19.02 30.40
N PHE A 64 1.11 19.86 31.44
CA PHE A 64 0.58 21.24 31.40
C PHE A 64 1.28 22.11 30.37
N GLU A 65 2.56 21.86 30.07
CA GLU A 65 3.28 22.57 29.01
C GLU A 65 2.63 22.32 27.64
N ALA A 66 2.34 21.05 27.33
CA ALA A 66 1.68 20.67 26.08
C ALA A 66 0.21 21.12 26.02
N LEU A 67 -0.50 21.02 27.14
CA LEU A 67 -1.89 21.49 27.25
C LEU A 67 -1.98 23.01 27.08
N GLY A 68 -1.06 23.76 27.67
CA GLY A 68 -1.02 25.21 27.53
C GLY A 68 -0.66 25.66 26.12
N TRP A 69 0.25 24.95 25.45
CA TRP A 69 0.52 25.14 24.02
C TRP A 69 -0.76 24.95 23.20
N TRP A 70 -1.47 23.84 23.42
CA TRP A 70 -2.71 23.52 22.70
C TRP A 70 -3.86 24.50 22.98
N ALA A 71 -4.00 24.94 24.23
CA ALA A 71 -5.01 25.90 24.64
C ALA A 71 -4.66 27.35 24.28
N GLY A 72 -3.48 27.61 23.69
CA GLY A 72 -3.03 28.94 23.30
C GLY A 72 -2.67 29.85 24.48
N TRP A 73 -2.41 29.31 25.67
CA TRP A 73 -2.09 30.10 26.89
C TRP A 73 -0.86 30.98 26.74
N TYR A 74 0.00 30.67 25.77
CA TYR A 74 1.25 31.37 25.52
C TYR A 74 1.15 32.40 24.36
N GLY A 75 -0.03 32.58 23.75
CA GLY A 75 -0.31 33.57 22.71
C GLY A 75 0.15 33.19 21.28
N ASN A 76 -0.43 33.86 20.27
CA ASN A 76 -0.05 33.68 18.84
C ASN A 76 1.25 34.41 18.46
N ASN A 77 1.74 35.32 19.30
CA ASN A 77 2.99 36.02 19.10
C ASN A 77 4.12 35.24 19.76
N GLN A 78 4.68 34.26 19.06
CA GLN A 78 6.10 34.02 19.25
C GLN A 78 6.80 35.31 18.82
N ASP A 79 7.20 36.14 19.79
CA ASP A 79 8.02 37.30 19.53
C ASP A 79 9.13 36.90 18.56
N SER A 80 9.28 37.61 17.44
CA SER A 80 10.35 37.46 16.45
C SER A 80 11.75 37.58 17.07
N LYS A 81 11.84 37.90 18.36
CA LYS A 81 13.05 38.00 19.19
C LYS A 81 13.35 36.74 20.03
N GLN A 82 12.46 35.75 20.05
CA GLN A 82 12.60 34.47 20.77
C GLN A 82 12.69 33.25 19.83
N GLN A 83 12.86 33.46 18.53
CA GLN A 83 13.37 32.39 17.67
C GLN A 83 14.71 31.94 18.26
N PRO A 84 14.93 30.64 18.50
CA PRO A 84 16.27 30.17 18.81
C PRO A 84 17.13 30.67 17.68
N LEU A 85 18.15 31.44 18.02
CA LEU A 85 19.16 31.92 17.09
C LEU A 85 19.47 30.77 16.13
N LEU A 86 18.99 30.88 14.89
CA LEU A 86 19.65 30.32 13.73
C LEU A 86 21.05 30.91 13.79
N LYS A 87 21.95 30.35 14.62
CA LYS A 87 23.33 30.76 14.65
C LYS A 87 23.77 30.52 13.22
N GLY A 88 24.02 31.60 12.47
CA GLY A 88 24.64 31.56 11.14
C GLY A 88 26.04 30.88 11.12
N ASN A 89 26.42 30.25 12.23
CA ASN A 89 27.64 29.51 12.50
C ASN A 89 27.42 27.99 12.53
N SER A 90 26.19 27.48 12.36
CA SER A 90 25.97 26.05 12.10
C SER A 90 26.77 25.65 10.85
N THR A 91 27.67 24.67 10.97
CA THR A 91 28.51 24.16 9.87
C THR A 91 27.67 23.74 8.66
N THR A 92 26.43 23.30 8.89
CA THR A 92 25.42 22.97 7.86
C THR A 92 24.93 24.23 7.12
N TYR A 93 24.71 25.34 7.81
CA TYR A 93 24.26 26.61 7.20
C TYR A 93 25.39 27.35 6.48
N ARG A 94 26.61 27.27 7.02
CA ARG A 94 27.81 27.90 6.45
C ARG A 94 28.29 27.17 5.20
N SER A 95 28.24 25.83 5.18
CA SER A 95 28.51 25.04 3.97
C SER A 95 27.47 25.33 2.88
N LEU A 96 26.17 25.32 3.19
CA LEU A 96 25.11 25.66 2.22
C LEU A 96 25.24 27.08 1.65
N ARG A 97 25.56 28.10 2.45
CA ARG A 97 25.81 29.47 1.94
C ARG A 97 27.10 29.61 1.14
N VAL A 98 28.18 28.93 1.53
CA VAL A 98 29.45 28.96 0.79
C VAL A 98 29.34 28.20 -0.54
N PHE A 99 28.60 27.09 -0.57
CA PHE A 99 28.25 26.38 -1.81
C PHE A 99 27.31 27.20 -2.71
N ALA A 100 26.30 27.88 -2.15
CA ALA A 100 25.41 28.76 -2.91
C ALA A 100 26.12 30.03 -3.44
N ALA A 101 27.06 30.60 -2.67
CA ALA A 101 27.82 31.78 -3.06
C ALA A 101 28.93 31.47 -4.08
N SER A 102 29.54 30.27 -4.04
CA SER A 102 30.55 29.86 -5.03
C SER A 102 29.96 29.40 -6.38
N ARG A 103 28.66 29.09 -6.44
CA ARG A 103 27.92 28.76 -7.68
C ARG A 103 27.25 29.95 -8.37
N ALA A 104 27.31 31.15 -7.82
CA ALA A 104 26.67 32.33 -8.40
C ALA A 104 27.28 32.81 -9.74
N GLN A 105 28.29 32.12 -10.27
CA GLN A 105 28.93 32.44 -11.56
C GLN A 105 28.65 31.42 -12.68
N SER A 106 27.83 30.39 -12.46
CA SER A 106 27.49 29.41 -13.51
C SER A 106 26.01 29.01 -13.44
N THR A 107 25.26 29.32 -14.49
CA THR A 107 23.86 28.95 -14.71
C THR A 107 23.70 27.42 -14.83
N ILE A 108 23.44 26.71 -13.73
CA ILE A 108 23.00 25.28 -13.74
C ILE A 108 22.07 25.00 -12.54
N ASP A 109 20.99 24.27 -12.85
CA ASP A 109 20.05 23.50 -12.01
C ASP A 109 20.25 23.47 -10.48
N GLN A 110 19.15 23.76 -9.77
CA GLN A 110 18.97 23.52 -8.35
C GLN A 110 19.21 22.03 -8.04
N ALA A 111 20.40 21.70 -7.51
CA ALA A 111 20.64 20.41 -6.89
C ALA A 111 19.76 20.31 -5.63
N SER A 112 18.57 19.70 -5.77
CA SER A 112 17.66 19.43 -4.66
C SER A 112 18.28 18.36 -3.77
N ALA A 113 18.28 18.57 -2.45
CA ALA A 113 18.56 17.50 -1.51
C ALA A 113 17.66 16.29 -1.80
N THR A 114 18.24 15.10 -1.76
CA THR A 114 17.54 13.87 -2.11
C THR A 114 16.96 13.18 -0.89
N HIS A 115 17.38 13.55 0.33
CA HIS A 115 16.91 12.95 1.59
C HIS A 115 17.09 13.89 2.80
N TYR A 116 16.13 13.92 3.73
CA TYR A 116 16.24 14.69 4.97
C TYR A 116 16.41 13.78 6.20
N LEU A 117 17.35 14.12 7.07
CA LEU A 117 17.60 13.42 8.34
C LEU A 117 17.20 14.33 9.50
N VAL A 118 16.41 13.83 10.44
CA VAL A 118 16.01 14.58 11.63
C VAL A 118 16.49 13.85 12.87
N TYR A 119 17.38 14.46 13.65
CA TYR A 119 17.89 13.87 14.88
C TYR A 119 17.12 14.36 16.11
N LEU A 120 16.72 13.41 16.97
CA LEU A 120 16.01 13.64 18.23
C LEU A 120 16.79 12.98 19.38
N ASP A 121 17.33 13.82 20.26
CA ASP A 121 18.27 13.39 21.30
C ASP A 121 17.61 12.68 22.50
N GLY A 122 18.44 12.01 23.30
CA GLY A 122 18.05 11.33 24.54
C GLY A 122 17.73 12.29 25.70
N ILE A 123 17.19 11.74 26.78
CA ILE A 123 16.66 12.50 27.94
C ILE A 123 17.71 13.35 28.68
N GLY A 124 18.99 13.22 28.35
CA GLY A 124 20.09 14.03 28.87
C GLY A 124 20.13 15.47 28.36
N ILE A 125 19.39 15.80 27.31
CA ILE A 125 19.47 17.10 26.64
C ILE A 125 18.83 18.23 27.46
N SER A 126 19.52 19.36 27.55
CA SER A 126 19.03 20.56 28.28
C SER A 126 19.24 21.88 27.54
N SER A 127 20.13 21.87 26.55
CA SER A 127 20.44 22.96 25.62
C SER A 127 20.80 22.37 24.25
N PHE A 128 21.11 23.23 23.27
CA PHE A 128 21.66 22.82 21.97
C PHE A 128 23.18 22.56 22.03
N GLU A 129 23.79 22.57 23.22
CA GLU A 129 25.20 22.29 23.45
C GLU A 129 25.36 20.84 23.93
N ASP A 130 26.43 20.19 23.49
CA ASP A 130 26.60 18.73 23.49
C ASP A 130 26.36 18.06 24.86
N ALA A 131 25.42 17.12 24.87
CA ALA A 131 25.27 16.15 25.94
C ALA A 131 25.83 14.78 25.47
N PHE A 132 26.57 14.08 26.32
CA PHE A 132 26.91 12.64 26.16
C PHE A 132 27.48 12.18 24.79
N GLY A 133 28.41 12.94 24.20
CA GLY A 133 29.11 12.52 22.96
C GLY A 133 28.29 12.66 21.66
N VAL A 134 27.07 13.22 21.75
CA VAL A 134 26.16 13.42 20.62
C VAL A 134 26.77 14.30 19.53
N GLY A 135 27.54 15.34 19.90
CA GLY A 135 28.21 16.22 18.93
C GLY A 135 29.14 15.47 17.98
N ILE A 136 30.01 14.62 18.53
CA ILE A 136 30.97 13.80 17.77
C ILE A 136 30.21 12.80 16.88
N PHE A 137 29.13 12.21 17.40
CA PHE A 137 28.28 11.32 16.61
C PHE A 137 27.67 12.02 15.40
N LEU A 138 27.07 13.19 15.59
CA LEU A 138 26.43 13.93 14.50
C LEU A 138 27.44 14.44 13.48
N GLU A 139 28.65 14.81 13.91
CA GLU A 139 29.75 15.17 13.02
C GLU A 139 30.16 13.98 12.15
N ARG A 140 30.51 12.83 12.76
CA ARG A 140 30.88 11.62 12.02
C ARG A 140 29.77 11.10 11.12
N LEU A 141 28.52 11.17 11.56
CA LEU A 141 27.37 10.80 10.74
C LEU A 141 27.24 11.72 9.52
N THR A 142 27.38 13.05 9.71
CA THR A 142 27.32 14.02 8.61
C THR A 142 28.43 13.77 7.59
N GLU A 143 29.64 13.46 8.06
CA GLU A 143 30.77 13.10 7.20
C GLU A 143 30.52 11.79 6.44
N ALA A 144 29.93 10.79 7.11
CA ALA A 144 29.69 9.47 6.53
C ALA A 144 28.57 9.47 5.47
N VAL A 145 27.50 10.25 5.66
CA VAL A 145 26.33 10.26 4.75
C VAL A 145 26.53 11.15 3.51
N GLY A 146 27.43 12.12 3.57
CA GLY A 146 27.74 13.00 2.43
C GLY A 146 26.69 14.08 2.13
N SER A 147 26.86 14.76 1.00
CA SER A 147 26.13 16.00 0.65
C SER A 147 24.70 15.82 0.16
N GLU A 148 24.27 14.59 -0.09
CA GLU A 148 22.92 14.24 -0.58
C GLU A 148 21.87 14.25 0.54
N PHE A 149 22.30 14.20 1.81
CA PHE A 149 21.45 14.27 2.99
C PHE A 149 21.50 15.66 3.64
N ILE A 150 20.34 16.18 4.05
CA ILE A 150 20.25 17.36 4.92
C ILE A 150 19.97 16.91 6.36
N LEU A 151 20.96 17.08 7.25
CA LEU A 151 20.79 16.80 8.67
C LEU A 151 20.18 18.00 9.43
N ILE A 152 19.08 17.74 10.12
CA ILE A 152 18.38 18.65 11.03
C ILE A 152 18.63 18.16 12.46
N ARG A 153 19.40 18.93 13.23
CA ARG A 153 19.76 18.62 14.62
C ARG A 153 19.31 19.67 15.64
N GLU A 154 18.63 20.72 15.19
CA GLU A 154 18.22 21.87 16.01
C GLU A 154 16.82 21.68 16.60
N ILE A 155 16.53 20.48 17.13
CA ILE A 155 15.22 20.13 17.68
C ILE A 155 15.38 19.70 19.13
N MET A 156 14.63 20.33 20.03
CA MET A 156 14.42 19.88 21.41
C MET A 156 13.26 18.90 21.48
N PRO A 157 13.50 17.58 21.54
CA PRO A 157 12.44 16.57 21.54
C PRO A 157 11.49 16.66 22.75
N TYR A 158 11.94 17.28 23.86
CA TYR A 158 11.18 17.40 25.11
C TYR A 158 10.59 18.80 25.31
N SER A 159 10.30 19.52 24.22
CA SER A 159 9.78 20.88 24.22
C SER A 159 8.87 21.13 23.00
N VAL A 160 7.59 21.38 23.25
CA VAL A 160 6.61 21.78 22.20
C VAL A 160 6.86 23.18 21.62
N PHE A 161 7.83 23.93 22.17
CA PHE A 161 8.24 25.26 21.69
C PHE A 161 9.63 25.29 21.05
N ASN A 162 10.31 24.15 20.93
CA ASN A 162 11.73 24.07 20.56
C ASN A 162 12.68 24.96 21.41
N LEU A 163 12.41 25.13 22.71
CA LEU A 163 13.17 25.98 23.62
C LEU A 163 14.01 25.17 24.62
N PRO A 164 15.28 25.55 24.87
CA PRO A 164 16.07 25.04 25.99
C PRO A 164 15.40 25.27 27.35
N LEU A 165 15.76 24.45 28.35
CA LEU A 165 15.22 24.59 29.71
C LEU A 165 15.58 25.93 30.38
N THR A 166 16.63 26.59 29.90
CA THR A 166 17.25 27.78 30.48
C THR A 166 16.67 29.11 30.01
N ILE A 167 15.77 29.10 29.02
CA ILE A 167 15.29 30.31 28.33
C ILE A 167 13.77 30.25 28.15
N GLY A 168 13.08 31.37 28.38
CA GLY A 168 11.68 31.55 27.97
C GLY A 168 10.65 30.67 28.68
N ARG A 169 10.95 30.15 29.89
CA ARG A 169 10.11 29.19 30.62
C ARG A 169 9.95 29.54 32.10
N PRO A 170 8.82 29.17 32.74
CA PRO A 170 8.75 29.10 34.20
C PRO A 170 9.88 28.20 34.73
N LEU A 171 10.54 28.62 35.81
CA LEU A 171 11.72 27.95 36.40
C LEU A 171 13.00 27.95 35.53
N ALA A 172 13.09 28.74 34.45
CA ALA A 172 14.33 28.85 33.66
C ALA A 172 15.56 29.25 34.51
N ALA A 173 15.38 30.11 35.52
CA ALA A 173 16.44 30.49 36.46
C ALA A 173 16.92 29.30 37.31
N PHE A 174 16.00 28.44 37.74
CA PHE A 174 16.32 27.21 38.47
C PHE A 174 17.12 26.26 37.59
N TRP A 175 16.72 26.04 36.33
CA TRP A 175 17.47 25.17 35.41
C TRP A 175 18.86 25.70 35.08
N ARG A 176 19.02 27.03 34.93
CA ARG A 176 20.35 27.65 34.80
C ARG A 176 21.22 27.36 36.02
N TRP A 177 20.67 27.48 37.22
CA TRP A 177 21.37 27.14 38.46
C TRP A 177 21.75 25.65 38.50
N VAL A 178 20.84 24.74 38.15
CA VAL A 178 21.11 23.29 38.10
C VAL A 178 22.26 22.98 37.15
N ILE A 179 22.29 23.56 35.95
CA ILE A 179 23.32 23.33 34.94
C ILE A 179 24.68 23.94 35.34
N GLN A 180 24.68 25.11 35.99
CA GLN A 180 25.91 25.79 36.44
C GLN A 180 26.47 25.20 37.75
N SER A 181 25.67 24.43 38.49
CA SER A 181 26.07 23.87 39.78
C SER A 181 27.05 22.72 39.62
N LYS A 182 28.14 22.75 40.40
CA LYS A 182 29.14 21.67 40.45
C LYS A 182 28.78 20.54 41.43
N ILE A 183 27.55 20.51 41.95
CA ILE A 183 27.12 19.49 42.91
C ILE A 183 26.92 18.17 42.17
N PRO A 184 27.65 17.09 42.52
CA PRO A 184 27.49 15.79 41.88
C PRO A 184 26.04 15.30 41.97
N GLY A 185 25.51 14.76 40.88
CA GLY A 185 24.19 14.15 40.84
C GLY A 185 23.01 15.09 40.54
N LEU A 186 23.17 16.42 40.57
CA LEU A 186 22.07 17.36 40.26
C LEU A 186 21.51 17.22 38.84
N GLY A 187 22.34 16.76 37.89
CA GLY A 187 21.91 16.47 36.51
C GLY A 187 20.76 15.46 36.41
N VAL A 188 20.54 14.63 37.45
CA VAL A 188 19.41 13.69 37.51
C VAL A 188 18.06 14.39 37.41
N LEU A 189 17.94 15.64 37.85
CA LEU A 189 16.69 16.40 37.79
C LEU A 189 16.28 16.71 36.34
N ILE A 190 17.26 16.94 35.46
CA ILE A 190 17.02 17.13 34.02
C ILE A 190 16.55 15.82 33.40
N LEU A 191 17.23 14.71 33.73
CA LEU A 191 16.85 13.37 33.28
C LEU A 191 15.42 13.02 33.71
N LEU A 192 15.06 13.26 34.98
CA LEU A 192 13.72 13.00 35.51
C LEU A 192 12.65 13.88 34.83
N ARG A 193 12.93 15.17 34.61
CA ARG A 193 12.00 16.06 33.90
C ARG A 193 11.76 15.57 32.48
N ASN A 194 12.81 15.24 31.74
CA ASN A 194 12.69 14.78 30.35
C ASN A 194 12.07 13.38 30.26
N MET A 195 12.35 12.50 31.24
CA MET A 195 11.66 11.21 31.38
C MET A 195 10.14 11.40 31.53
N PHE A 196 9.68 12.40 32.29
CA PHE A 196 8.25 12.70 32.34
C PHE A 196 7.69 13.20 31.01
N GLN A 197 8.45 13.94 30.21
CA GLN A 197 8.01 14.33 28.86
C GLN A 197 7.90 13.12 27.93
N VAL A 198 8.82 12.14 28.05
CA VAL A 198 8.67 10.84 27.36
C VAL A 198 7.39 10.13 27.82
N ALA A 199 7.10 10.12 29.13
CA ALA A 199 5.86 9.53 29.65
C ALA A 199 4.61 10.24 29.11
N VAL A 200 4.63 11.57 28.96
CA VAL A 200 3.56 12.35 28.30
C VAL A 200 3.41 11.92 26.84
N SER A 201 4.50 11.76 26.09
CA SER A 201 4.50 11.28 24.70
C SER A 201 3.89 9.88 24.55
N VAL A 202 4.07 9.01 25.53
CA VAL A 202 3.52 7.64 25.58
C VAL A 202 2.03 7.60 25.95
N ASP A 203 1.57 8.52 26.80
CA ASP A 203 0.21 8.54 27.33
C ASP A 203 -0.83 8.78 26.22
N SER A 204 -1.87 7.97 26.16
CA SER A 204 -2.89 8.06 25.11
C SER A 204 -3.75 9.32 25.17
N ARG A 205 -3.81 10.01 26.33
CA ARG A 205 -4.62 11.22 26.55
C ARG A 205 -3.85 12.49 26.19
N TYR A 206 -2.59 12.56 26.61
CA TYR A 206 -1.75 13.76 26.46
C TYR A 206 -0.75 13.67 25.31
N GLY A 207 -0.31 12.46 24.97
CA GLY A 207 0.65 12.18 23.90
C GLY A 207 0.24 12.76 22.56
N PRO A 208 -1.03 12.62 22.09
CA PRO A 208 -1.45 13.21 20.82
C PRO A 208 -1.23 14.73 20.74
N ILE A 209 -1.37 15.45 21.86
CA ILE A 209 -1.15 16.90 21.91
C ILE A 209 0.34 17.21 21.86
N PHE A 210 1.13 16.56 22.73
CA PHE A 210 2.57 16.76 22.81
C PHE A 210 3.27 16.39 21.49
N ASN A 211 2.97 15.20 20.96
CA ASN A 211 3.57 14.68 19.74
C ASN A 211 3.22 15.52 18.51
N ARG A 212 2.00 16.09 18.44
CA ARG A 212 1.62 17.03 17.38
C ARG A 212 2.42 18.33 17.48
N GLY A 213 2.63 18.86 18.68
CA GLY A 213 3.46 20.05 18.90
C GLY A 213 4.91 19.82 18.43
N THR A 214 5.49 18.69 18.80
CA THR A 214 6.83 18.31 18.30
C THR A 214 6.86 18.10 16.78
N ALA A 215 5.82 17.47 16.21
CA ALA A 215 5.72 17.31 14.76
C ALA A 215 5.69 18.65 14.02
N GLN A 216 5.00 19.67 14.56
CA GLN A 216 4.99 21.02 13.99
C GLN A 216 6.41 21.59 13.91
N ILE A 217 7.22 21.46 14.98
CA ILE A 217 8.61 21.91 15.00
C ILE A 217 9.44 21.22 13.90
N ILE A 218 9.26 19.90 13.73
CA ILE A 218 9.94 19.13 12.69
C ILE A 218 9.53 19.64 11.31
N ILE A 219 8.24 19.85 11.08
CA ILE A 219 7.69 20.37 9.82
C ILE A 219 8.28 21.75 9.52
N ASP A 220 8.23 22.69 10.46
CA ASP A 220 8.77 24.03 10.27
C ASP A 220 10.27 23.98 9.96
N SER A 221 11.01 23.14 10.67
CA SER A 221 12.46 22.94 10.44
C SER A 221 12.78 22.35 9.07
N LEU A 222 11.91 21.48 8.54
CA LEU A 222 12.01 20.91 7.20
C LEU A 222 11.71 21.96 6.13
N LEU A 223 10.62 22.71 6.30
CA LEU A 223 10.18 23.78 5.37
C LEU A 223 11.26 24.88 5.27
N ASP A 224 11.82 25.31 6.39
CA ASP A 224 12.90 26.30 6.45
C ASP A 224 14.18 25.83 5.71
N ARG A 225 14.35 24.52 5.54
CA ARG A 225 15.45 23.88 4.80
C ARG A 225 15.06 23.43 3.40
N GLY A 226 13.97 23.98 2.87
CA GLY A 226 13.55 23.81 1.48
C GLY A 226 12.77 22.53 1.19
N TYR A 227 12.35 21.78 2.21
CA TYR A 227 11.48 20.63 2.00
C TYR A 227 10.14 21.09 1.40
N ARG A 228 9.65 20.40 0.37
CA ARG A 228 8.35 20.70 -0.25
C ARG A 228 7.35 19.59 0.09
N PRO A 229 6.26 19.88 0.82
CA PRO A 229 5.17 18.92 1.06
C PRO A 229 4.67 18.30 -0.25
N GLY A 230 4.46 16.99 -0.28
CA GLY A 230 4.06 16.24 -1.47
C GLY A 230 5.16 16.04 -2.52
N SER A 231 6.40 16.47 -2.26
CA SER A 231 7.54 16.21 -3.16
C SER A 231 7.93 14.73 -3.25
N GLY A 232 7.53 13.93 -2.26
CA GLY A 232 7.97 12.53 -2.13
C GLY A 232 9.38 12.36 -1.58
N THR A 233 10.13 13.44 -1.31
CA THR A 233 11.51 13.34 -0.79
C THR A 233 11.51 12.61 0.56
N PRO A 234 12.28 11.51 0.72
CA PRO A 234 12.28 10.74 1.95
C PRO A 234 12.77 11.53 3.17
N VAL A 235 12.19 11.21 4.35
CA VAL A 235 12.62 11.75 5.64
C VAL A 235 12.88 10.62 6.63
N THR A 236 14.08 10.57 7.20
CA THR A 236 14.44 9.61 8.24
C THR A 236 14.60 10.30 9.59
N LEU A 237 13.84 9.85 10.60
CA LEU A 237 13.98 10.29 11.98
C LEU A 237 14.99 9.38 12.70
N ILE A 238 16.02 9.96 13.32
CA ILE A 238 16.98 9.24 14.15
C ILE A 238 16.72 9.63 15.60
N GLY A 239 16.22 8.69 16.41
CA GLY A 239 15.87 8.94 17.81
C GLY A 239 16.73 8.15 18.78
N TYR A 240 17.45 8.85 19.66
CA TYR A 240 18.27 8.24 20.71
C TYR A 240 17.49 8.12 22.04
N SER A 241 17.50 6.95 22.67
CA SER A 241 16.83 6.70 23.96
C SER A 241 15.35 7.15 23.95
N GLY A 242 14.94 8.06 24.85
CA GLY A 242 13.60 8.66 24.86
C GLY A 242 13.22 9.41 23.57
N GLY A 243 14.20 9.91 22.81
CA GLY A 243 14.00 10.56 21.52
C GLY A 243 13.40 9.61 20.47
N GLY A 244 13.65 8.29 20.60
CA GLY A 244 13.01 7.27 19.76
C GLY A 244 11.50 7.21 19.93
N GLN A 245 11.00 7.35 21.17
CA GLN A 245 9.55 7.39 21.44
C GLN A 245 8.92 8.65 20.88
N VAL A 246 9.58 9.79 21.07
CA VAL A 246 9.11 11.07 20.53
C VAL A 246 9.08 11.02 19.01
N ALA A 247 10.14 10.49 18.37
CA ALA A 247 10.20 10.29 16.92
C ALA A 247 8.97 9.53 16.42
N LEU A 248 8.71 8.34 16.96
CA LEU A 248 7.54 7.54 16.60
C LEU A 248 6.21 8.24 16.90
N GLY A 249 6.13 9.01 17.99
CA GLY A 249 4.95 9.78 18.34
C GLY A 249 4.58 10.83 17.28
N THR A 250 5.58 11.42 16.62
CA THR A 250 5.35 12.47 15.60
C THR A 250 4.88 11.93 14.25
N VAL A 251 5.16 10.65 13.94
CA VAL A 251 4.94 10.02 12.62
C VAL A 251 3.53 10.25 12.05
N PRO A 252 2.42 10.04 12.80
CA PRO A 252 1.08 10.19 12.24
C PRO A 252 0.78 11.61 11.73
N TYR A 253 1.42 12.61 12.33
CA TYR A 253 1.25 14.02 11.96
C TYR A 253 2.17 14.40 10.80
N LEU A 254 3.42 13.92 10.82
CA LEU A 254 4.36 14.13 9.73
C LEU A 254 3.86 13.51 8.44
N LYS A 255 3.36 12.26 8.47
CA LYS A 255 2.87 11.57 7.26
C LYS A 255 1.72 12.34 6.60
N LYS A 256 0.81 12.90 7.40
CA LYS A 256 -0.34 13.70 6.91
C LYS A 256 0.05 15.00 6.24
N VAL A 257 1.09 15.68 6.73
CA VAL A 257 1.52 16.99 6.21
C VAL A 257 2.53 16.83 5.07
N LEU A 258 3.51 15.95 5.24
CA LEU A 258 4.63 15.82 4.31
C LEU A 258 4.28 14.98 3.08
N ALA A 259 3.36 14.01 3.22
CA ALA A 259 2.99 13.04 2.19
C ALA A 259 4.22 12.39 1.52
N ALA A 260 5.11 11.83 2.35
CA ALA A 260 6.40 11.29 1.90
C ALA A 260 6.80 9.99 2.62
N PRO A 261 7.79 9.25 2.09
CA PRO A 261 8.40 8.11 2.75
C PRO A 261 9.01 8.53 4.09
N LEU A 262 8.60 7.86 5.18
CA LEU A 262 9.08 8.12 6.53
C LEU A 262 9.70 6.85 7.11
N GLU A 263 10.93 6.96 7.57
CA GLU A 263 11.64 5.89 8.28
C GLU A 263 12.08 6.36 9.65
N VAL A 264 12.19 5.42 10.60
CA VAL A 264 12.74 5.71 11.91
C VAL A 264 13.91 4.77 12.20
N ILE A 265 15.04 5.37 12.58
CA ILE A 265 16.19 4.67 13.15
C ILE A 265 16.19 4.98 14.65
N SER A 266 15.83 3.98 15.45
CA SER A 266 15.81 4.06 16.90
C SER A 266 17.12 3.51 17.46
N LEU A 267 17.90 4.37 18.12
CA LEU A 267 19.15 4.00 18.79
C LEU A 267 18.93 3.89 20.30
N ALA A 268 19.11 2.68 20.85
CA ALA A 268 18.84 2.38 22.26
C ALA A 268 17.45 2.87 22.71
N GLY A 269 16.46 2.87 21.81
CA GLY A 269 15.22 3.61 22.03
C GLY A 269 14.29 3.00 23.06
N VAL A 270 13.60 3.87 23.80
CA VAL A 270 12.60 3.47 24.82
C VAL A 270 11.21 3.48 24.21
N LEU A 271 10.88 2.46 23.40
CA LEU A 271 9.68 2.46 22.57
C LEU A 271 8.50 1.74 23.23
N SER A 272 7.45 2.48 23.57
CA SER A 272 6.26 1.95 24.27
C SER A 272 5.42 0.96 23.45
N GLY A 273 5.48 1.03 22.12
CA GLY A 273 4.58 0.27 21.25
C GLY A 273 3.16 0.86 21.11
N ASN A 274 2.87 1.98 21.77
CA ASN A 274 1.60 2.70 21.64
C ASN A 274 1.51 3.54 20.34
N THR A 275 2.63 3.70 19.63
CA THR A 275 2.75 4.53 18.44
C THR A 275 2.44 3.74 17.16
N GLU A 276 2.00 4.43 16.12
CA GLU A 276 1.56 3.82 14.85
C GLU A 276 2.77 3.48 13.95
N VAL A 277 3.56 2.48 14.36
CA VAL A 277 4.72 1.99 13.57
C VAL A 277 4.30 1.56 12.16
N VAL A 278 3.09 1.02 12.03
CA VAL A 278 2.47 0.61 10.75
C VAL A 278 2.31 1.72 9.71
N LYS A 279 2.56 2.99 10.07
CA LYS A 279 2.54 4.14 9.14
C LYS A 279 3.92 4.49 8.56
N LEU A 280 4.97 3.83 9.06
CA LEU A 280 6.33 3.99 8.56
C LEU A 280 6.57 3.09 7.35
N GLU A 281 7.53 3.48 6.52
CA GLU A 281 8.10 2.55 5.55
C GLU A 281 8.88 1.46 6.27
N HIS A 282 9.64 1.83 7.31
CA HIS A 282 10.36 0.88 8.15
C HIS A 282 10.81 1.49 9.49
N LEU A 283 10.91 0.65 10.52
CA LEU A 283 11.56 0.96 11.80
C LEU A 283 12.81 0.08 11.99
N TYR A 284 13.98 0.70 12.04
CA TYR A 284 15.22 0.04 12.45
C TYR A 284 15.46 0.31 13.93
N HIS A 285 15.48 -0.74 14.76
CA HIS A 285 15.66 -0.63 16.21
C HIS A 285 16.98 -1.26 16.63
N LEU A 286 17.97 -0.40 16.91
CA LEU A 286 19.34 -0.76 17.27
C LEU A 286 19.44 -0.81 18.80
N VAL A 287 19.79 -1.97 19.36
CA VAL A 287 19.87 -2.18 20.82
C VAL A 287 21.09 -3.03 21.17
N GLY A 288 21.79 -2.66 22.25
CA GLY A 288 22.88 -3.46 22.81
C GLY A 288 22.39 -4.56 23.75
N GLU A 289 23.10 -5.69 23.79
CA GLU A 289 22.77 -6.84 24.64
C GLU A 289 22.90 -6.52 26.15
N LYS A 290 23.73 -5.52 26.50
CA LYS A 290 23.91 -5.03 27.87
C LYS A 290 23.09 -3.78 28.17
N ASP A 291 22.22 -3.35 27.26
CA ASP A 291 21.26 -2.27 27.52
C ASP A 291 20.13 -2.77 28.42
N LEU A 292 20.24 -2.48 29.73
CA LEU A 292 19.23 -2.85 30.71
C LEU A 292 17.93 -2.05 30.56
N VAL A 293 18.02 -0.80 30.10
CA VAL A 293 16.84 0.07 29.94
C VAL A 293 15.97 -0.48 28.81
N ALA A 294 16.54 -0.69 27.62
CA ALA A 294 15.82 -1.24 26.47
C ALA A 294 15.30 -2.66 26.73
N ARG A 295 16.02 -3.48 27.51
CA ARG A 295 15.55 -4.83 27.90
C ARG A 295 14.32 -4.80 28.82
N LEU A 296 14.16 -3.77 29.65
CA LEU A 296 13.01 -3.62 30.55
C LEU A 296 11.76 -3.09 29.83
N VAL A 297 11.92 -2.35 28.73
CA VAL A 297 10.81 -1.70 27.98
C VAL A 297 9.70 -2.68 27.59
N PRO A 298 9.96 -3.85 26.98
CA PRO A 298 8.89 -4.79 26.62
C PRO A 298 8.07 -5.28 27.82
N CYS A 299 8.64 -5.31 29.03
CA CYS A 299 7.92 -5.71 30.23
C CYS A 299 7.01 -4.59 30.76
N LEU A 300 7.45 -3.34 30.66
CA LEU A 300 6.75 -2.17 31.20
C LEU A 300 5.51 -1.77 30.40
N PHE A 301 5.51 -2.00 29.09
CA PHE A 301 4.44 -1.55 28.20
C PHE A 301 3.62 -2.73 27.67
N PRO A 302 2.34 -2.86 28.06
CA PRO A 302 1.49 -3.95 27.61
C PRO A 302 1.39 -4.09 26.09
N GLN A 303 1.44 -2.98 25.34
CA GLN A 303 1.39 -3.00 23.88
C GLN A 303 2.62 -3.69 23.24
N ARG A 304 3.68 -3.96 24.01
CA ARG A 304 4.85 -4.74 23.59
C ARG A 304 4.71 -6.24 23.88
N TRP A 305 3.69 -6.66 24.63
CA TRP A 305 3.53 -8.05 25.06
C TRP A 305 3.02 -8.90 23.90
N SER A 306 3.66 -10.04 23.65
CA SER A 306 3.33 -10.92 22.52
C SER A 306 1.91 -11.50 22.55
N ILE A 307 1.25 -11.50 23.73
CA ILE A 307 -0.13 -11.96 23.88
C ILE A 307 -1.16 -10.97 23.30
N ILE A 308 -0.78 -9.69 23.15
CA ILE A 308 -1.61 -8.64 22.54
C ILE A 308 -1.21 -8.53 21.08
N SER A 309 -1.52 -9.56 20.28
CA SER A 309 -1.11 -9.64 18.86
C SER A 309 -1.61 -8.47 18.01
N TRP A 310 -2.69 -7.81 18.44
CA TRP A 310 -3.33 -6.68 17.77
C TRP A 310 -2.80 -5.31 18.18
N SER A 311 -1.75 -5.24 19.00
CA SER A 311 -1.09 -3.95 19.24
C SER A 311 -0.41 -3.46 17.96
N ASN A 312 -0.34 -2.14 17.76
CA ASN A 312 0.38 -1.53 16.63
C ASN A 312 1.82 -2.08 16.52
N TRP A 313 2.48 -2.31 17.65
CA TRP A 313 3.83 -2.86 17.70
C TRP A 313 3.89 -4.31 17.18
N ASN A 314 3.03 -5.19 17.67
CA ASN A 314 3.06 -6.61 17.28
C ASN A 314 2.56 -6.81 15.85
N LEU A 315 1.63 -5.97 15.39
CA LEU A 315 1.20 -5.92 13.99
C LEU A 315 2.33 -5.50 13.06
N ALA A 316 3.03 -4.40 13.37
CA ALA A 316 4.18 -3.96 12.57
C ALA A 316 5.29 -5.02 12.55
N LYS A 317 5.50 -5.70 13.69
CA LYS A 317 6.44 -6.83 13.77
C LYS A 317 6.02 -8.00 12.88
N SER A 318 4.74 -8.39 12.84
CA SER A 318 4.28 -9.49 11.99
C SER A 318 4.33 -9.17 10.50
N ARG A 319 4.08 -7.89 10.15
CA ARG A 319 4.16 -7.35 8.79
C ARG A 319 5.59 -7.17 8.27
N GLY A 320 6.60 -7.35 9.11
CA GLY A 320 8.00 -7.20 8.70
C GLY A 320 8.47 -5.74 8.61
N GLU A 321 7.76 -4.80 9.25
CA GLU A 321 8.03 -3.35 9.23
C GLU A 321 9.06 -2.94 10.32
N ILE A 322 9.55 -3.89 11.12
CA ILE A 322 10.52 -3.66 12.20
C ILE A 322 11.74 -4.57 12.05
N SER A 323 12.93 -3.97 11.97
CA SER A 323 14.21 -4.68 12.07
C SER A 323 14.85 -4.48 13.43
N PHE A 324 15.16 -5.58 14.11
CA PHE A 324 15.92 -5.57 15.36
C PHE A 324 17.39 -5.80 15.07
N ILE A 325 18.24 -4.82 15.39
CA ILE A 325 19.67 -4.84 15.10
C ILE A 325 20.44 -4.88 16.42
N SER A 326 21.21 -5.95 16.64
CA SER A 326 22.08 -6.05 17.82
C SER A 326 23.32 -5.16 17.64
N LEU A 327 23.63 -4.38 18.67
CA LEU A 327 24.91 -3.67 18.78
C LEU A 327 25.98 -4.51 19.53
N GLY A 328 25.67 -5.76 19.89
CA GLY A 328 26.58 -6.61 20.67
C GLY A 328 26.67 -6.15 22.13
N PRO A 329 27.86 -6.11 22.77
CA PRO A 329 28.02 -5.89 24.21
C PRO A 329 27.81 -4.43 24.69
N VAL A 330 27.12 -3.61 23.89
CA VAL A 330 26.83 -2.19 24.14
C VAL A 330 25.77 -2.02 25.24
N ARG A 331 25.92 -0.97 26.06
CA ARG A 331 25.01 -0.52 27.13
C ARG A 331 24.06 0.58 26.63
N HIS A 332 23.23 1.14 27.52
CA HIS A 332 22.25 2.15 27.15
C HIS A 332 22.87 3.51 26.77
N ASP A 333 23.70 4.07 27.66
CA ASP A 333 24.19 5.44 27.59
C ASP A 333 25.59 5.59 28.22
N ALA A 334 26.15 6.80 28.09
CA ALA A 334 27.47 7.18 28.60
C ALA A 334 28.58 6.20 28.18
N ILE A 335 29.51 5.89 29.09
CA ILE A 335 30.61 4.95 28.84
C ILE A 335 30.06 3.54 28.62
N GLY A 336 30.39 2.98 27.47
CA GLY A 336 29.88 1.71 26.96
C GLY A 336 28.55 1.82 26.23
N GLY A 337 27.97 3.01 26.07
CA GLY A 337 26.77 3.26 25.27
C GLY A 337 27.04 3.32 23.75
N PRO A 338 26.00 3.47 22.91
CA PRO A 338 26.14 3.42 21.46
C PRO A 338 26.90 4.60 20.85
N LEU A 339 26.99 5.71 21.59
CA LEU A 339 27.69 6.93 21.18
C LEU A 339 29.12 7.02 21.77
N ASP A 340 29.58 5.98 22.47
CA ASP A 340 30.89 5.97 23.12
C ASP A 340 32.02 5.73 22.11
N ASP A 341 32.96 6.67 22.02
CA ASP A 341 34.14 6.58 21.16
C ASP A 341 35.38 6.05 21.89
N THR A 342 35.28 5.78 23.19
CA THR A 342 36.39 5.33 24.05
C THR A 342 36.38 3.82 24.32
N THR A 343 35.23 3.16 24.17
CA THR A 343 35.10 1.70 24.31
C THR A 343 35.12 1.03 22.94
N TYR A 344 35.83 -0.10 22.84
CA TYR A 344 36.08 -0.82 21.59
C TYR A 344 35.52 -2.24 21.60
N LEU A 345 35.05 -2.67 20.43
CA LEU A 345 34.69 -4.05 20.14
C LEU A 345 35.95 -4.93 19.99
N PRO A 346 35.82 -6.26 20.05
CA PRO A 346 36.92 -7.19 19.81
C PRO A 346 37.59 -7.03 18.43
N ASP A 347 36.88 -6.47 17.44
CA ASP A 347 37.39 -6.22 16.09
C ASP A 347 38.13 -4.88 15.93
N GLY A 348 38.30 -4.12 17.02
CA GLY A 348 39.04 -2.85 17.04
C GLY A 348 38.23 -1.62 16.66
N ARG A 349 36.95 -1.73 16.28
CA ARG A 349 36.08 -0.56 16.08
C ARG A 349 35.57 -0.03 17.42
N SER A 350 35.48 1.29 17.58
CA SER A 350 34.77 1.87 18.73
C SER A 350 33.25 1.64 18.60
N TYR A 351 32.52 1.67 19.73
CA TYR A 351 31.06 1.54 19.71
C TYR A 351 30.40 2.62 18.86
N LEU A 352 30.88 3.87 18.95
CA LEU A 352 30.45 4.96 18.08
C LEU A 352 30.68 4.63 16.60
N THR A 353 31.86 4.10 16.24
CA THR A 353 32.21 3.76 14.85
C THR A 353 31.27 2.69 14.30
N GLN A 354 31.00 1.63 15.08
CA GLN A 354 30.02 0.60 14.73
C GLN A 354 28.62 1.21 14.51
N THR A 355 28.16 2.07 15.41
CA THR A 355 26.86 2.73 15.32
C THR A 355 26.74 3.56 14.05
N VAL A 356 27.73 4.41 13.76
CA VAL A 356 27.76 5.22 12.52
C VAL A 356 27.76 4.34 11.28
N GLU A 357 28.57 3.27 11.25
CA GLU A 357 28.61 2.34 10.11
C GLU A 357 27.27 1.65 9.86
N ILE A 358 26.57 1.20 10.91
CA ILE A 358 25.25 0.57 10.79
C ILE A 358 24.22 1.56 10.25
N ILE A 359 24.15 2.77 10.83
CA ILE A 359 23.21 3.81 10.39
C ILE A 359 23.49 4.20 8.94
N THR A 360 24.76 4.39 8.58
CA THR A 360 25.18 4.73 7.21
C THR A 360 24.79 3.62 6.23
N LYS A 361 24.94 2.34 6.60
CA LYS A 361 24.48 1.20 5.78
C LYS A 361 22.97 1.20 5.57
N ILE A 362 22.18 1.57 6.57
CA ILE A 362 20.71 1.69 6.45
C ILE A 362 20.34 2.83 5.50
N LEU A 363 20.99 3.99 5.63
CA LEU A 363 20.69 5.18 4.85
C LEU A 363 21.07 5.03 3.37
N HIS A 364 22.25 4.47 3.08
CA HIS A 364 22.71 4.21 1.70
C HIS A 364 22.31 2.85 1.15
N ARG A 365 21.38 2.13 1.80
CA ARG A 365 20.94 0.83 1.28
C ARG A 365 20.41 1.01 -0.15
N LYS A 366 20.76 0.07 -1.02
CA LYS A 366 20.28 0.04 -2.39
C LYS A 366 18.98 -0.77 -2.41
N ASP A 367 18.05 -0.39 -3.28
CA ASP A 367 16.83 -1.17 -3.47
C ASP A 367 17.18 -2.62 -3.81
N GLY A 368 16.38 -3.58 -3.32
CA GLY A 368 16.64 -5.01 -3.45
C GLY A 368 17.72 -5.56 -2.52
N ILE A 369 18.43 -4.71 -1.76
CA ILE A 369 19.43 -5.12 -0.77
C ILE A 369 19.03 -4.60 0.61
N GLU A 370 18.59 -5.51 1.47
CA GLU A 370 18.33 -5.22 2.89
C GLU A 370 19.35 -5.95 3.76
N PHE A 371 20.27 -5.19 4.36
CA PHE A 371 21.34 -5.71 5.22
C PHE A 371 20.82 -6.16 6.59
N PHE A 372 19.69 -5.59 7.02
CA PHE A 372 19.08 -5.86 8.30
C PHE A 372 17.61 -6.21 8.09
N PRO A 373 17.29 -7.35 7.45
CA PRO A 373 15.90 -7.69 7.18
C PRO A 373 15.15 -7.91 8.50
N ALA A 374 13.85 -7.63 8.50
CA ALA A 374 13.01 -7.91 9.64
C ALA A 374 13.15 -9.40 10.02
N SER A 375 13.22 -9.69 11.32
CA SER A 375 13.33 -11.04 11.85
C SER A 375 11.98 -11.75 11.74
N VAL A 376 11.58 -12.05 10.51
CA VAL A 376 10.40 -12.84 10.20
C VAL A 376 10.73 -14.29 10.55
N PRO A 377 9.85 -15.04 11.27
CA PRO A 377 10.15 -16.43 11.61
C PRO A 377 10.49 -17.22 10.35
N GLU A 378 11.77 -17.58 10.19
CA GLU A 378 12.19 -18.55 9.19
C GLU A 378 11.54 -19.86 9.55
N THR A 379 10.38 -20.13 8.95
CA THR A 379 9.79 -21.44 9.02
C THR A 379 10.73 -22.37 8.23
N VAL A 380 11.26 -23.37 8.93
CA VAL A 380 12.08 -24.50 8.47
C VAL A 380 11.89 -24.78 6.97
N TYR A 381 12.99 -24.93 6.23
CA TYR A 381 12.99 -25.21 4.80
C TYR A 381 11.96 -26.29 4.44
N THR A 382 10.87 -25.86 3.82
CA THR A 382 9.80 -26.71 3.31
C THR A 382 9.82 -26.56 1.79
N PRO A 383 9.76 -27.65 1.01
CA PRO A 383 9.68 -27.53 -0.44
C PRO A 383 8.47 -26.68 -0.83
N ARG A 384 8.71 -25.61 -1.60
CA ARG A 384 7.64 -24.75 -2.11
C ARG A 384 6.73 -25.54 -3.05
N LYS A 385 5.41 -25.43 -2.90
CA LYS A 385 4.45 -25.95 -3.87
C LYS A 385 4.55 -25.16 -5.18
N LEU A 386 4.51 -25.85 -6.30
CA LEU A 386 4.54 -25.23 -7.62
C LEU A 386 3.21 -24.54 -7.91
N SER A 387 3.26 -23.28 -8.35
CA SER A 387 2.06 -22.52 -8.75
C SER A 387 1.47 -23.05 -10.08
N ASN A 388 0.20 -22.74 -10.34
CA ASN A 388 -0.39 -22.96 -11.68
C ASN A 388 0.35 -22.10 -12.72
N TYR A 389 0.67 -20.85 -12.38
CA TYR A 389 1.45 -19.95 -13.23
C TYR A 389 2.78 -20.58 -13.70
N GLU A 390 3.58 -21.11 -12.78
CA GLU A 390 4.86 -21.77 -13.10
C GLU A 390 4.65 -23.04 -13.92
N ARG A 391 3.57 -23.80 -13.68
CA ARG A 391 3.20 -24.97 -14.50
C ARG A 391 2.85 -24.54 -15.92
N TYR A 392 2.00 -23.53 -16.07
CA TYR A 392 1.54 -23.04 -17.37
C TYR A 392 2.71 -22.53 -18.22
N LEU A 393 3.70 -21.87 -17.62
CA LEU A 393 4.91 -21.41 -18.31
C LEU A 393 5.81 -22.54 -18.85
N GLN A 394 5.59 -23.81 -18.47
CA GLN A 394 6.33 -24.94 -19.05
C GLN A 394 5.99 -25.16 -20.53
N ALA A 395 4.81 -24.73 -20.96
CA ALA A 395 4.44 -24.75 -22.37
C ALA A 395 5.08 -23.57 -23.13
N ALA A 396 5.76 -23.88 -24.23
CA ALA A 396 6.47 -22.89 -25.04
C ALA A 396 5.54 -21.74 -25.52
N PHE A 397 4.31 -22.04 -25.93
CA PHE A 397 3.36 -21.04 -26.42
C PHE A 397 2.88 -20.03 -25.35
N ASN A 398 3.17 -20.27 -24.06
CA ASN A 398 2.93 -19.32 -22.97
C ASN A 398 4.13 -18.41 -22.69
N GLN A 399 5.30 -18.69 -23.28
CA GLN A 399 6.50 -17.89 -23.11
C GLN A 399 6.59 -16.81 -24.19
N TYR A 400 6.93 -15.59 -23.80
CA TYR A 400 7.01 -14.46 -24.75
C TYR A 400 8.07 -14.67 -25.84
N THR A 401 9.11 -15.46 -25.58
CA THR A 401 10.21 -15.79 -26.51
C THR A 401 9.80 -16.72 -27.64
N TYR A 402 8.64 -17.39 -27.54
CA TYR A 402 8.11 -18.26 -28.58
C TYR A 402 7.64 -17.48 -29.82
N TYR A 403 7.36 -16.19 -29.67
CA TYR A 403 6.84 -15.33 -30.73
C TYR A 403 7.92 -14.33 -31.20
N PRO A 404 8.19 -14.21 -32.51
CA PRO A 404 9.10 -13.20 -33.02
C PRO A 404 8.72 -11.79 -32.55
N THR A 405 9.68 -10.98 -32.10
CA THR A 405 9.44 -9.61 -31.63
C THR A 405 8.86 -8.71 -32.72
N LYS A 406 9.46 -8.72 -33.91
CA LYS A 406 9.01 -7.92 -35.05
C LYS A 406 8.10 -8.73 -35.96
N GLN A 407 6.85 -8.29 -36.11
CA GLN A 407 5.87 -8.92 -37.01
C GLN A 407 5.03 -7.84 -37.68
N SER A 408 4.67 -8.06 -38.95
CA SER A 408 3.62 -7.29 -39.62
C SER A 408 2.24 -7.80 -39.21
N VAL A 409 1.21 -6.95 -39.36
CA VAL A 409 -0.18 -7.41 -39.19
C VAL A 409 -0.47 -8.53 -40.20
N PRO A 410 -0.87 -9.73 -39.75
CA PRO A 410 -1.22 -10.83 -40.63
C PRO A 410 -2.38 -10.48 -41.58
N PHE A 411 -2.37 -11.01 -42.80
CA PHE A 411 -3.47 -10.81 -43.74
C PHE A 411 -4.76 -11.44 -43.19
N GLY A 412 -5.86 -10.68 -43.12
CA GLY A 412 -7.13 -11.14 -42.54
C GLY A 412 -7.25 -10.91 -41.03
N TYR A 413 -6.23 -10.31 -40.39
CA TYR A 413 -6.21 -10.00 -38.96
C TYR A 413 -6.14 -8.48 -38.72
N GLN A 414 -6.42 -8.08 -37.49
CA GLN A 414 -6.35 -6.71 -36.99
C GLN A 414 -5.46 -6.64 -35.74
N PRO A 415 -4.74 -5.53 -35.51
CA PRO A 415 -4.07 -5.31 -34.23
C PRO A 415 -5.09 -5.13 -33.09
N VAL A 416 -4.78 -5.64 -31.91
CA VAL A 416 -5.67 -5.53 -30.73
C VAL A 416 -5.79 -4.08 -30.23
N ALA A 417 -4.73 -3.29 -30.37
CA ALA A 417 -4.67 -1.88 -29.98
C ALA A 417 -3.64 -1.10 -30.84
N ASN A 418 -3.66 0.23 -30.75
CA ASN A 418 -2.72 1.07 -31.49
C ASN A 418 -1.28 0.97 -31.00
N TRP A 419 -1.08 0.73 -29.70
CA TRP A 419 0.21 0.49 -29.08
C TRP A 419 0.14 -0.81 -28.31
N ILE A 420 1.07 -1.72 -28.61
CA ILE A 420 1.20 -3.01 -27.92
C ILE A 420 2.67 -3.20 -27.57
N GLY A 421 2.94 -3.68 -26.36
CA GLY A 421 4.29 -4.04 -25.98
C GLY A 421 4.36 -4.84 -24.70
N ARG A 422 5.56 -5.37 -24.43
CA ARG A 422 5.88 -6.10 -23.20
C ARG A 422 6.47 -5.13 -22.18
N LEU A 423 5.92 -5.15 -20.97
CA LEU A 423 6.48 -4.39 -19.86
C LEU A 423 7.75 -5.08 -19.36
N ILE A 424 8.79 -4.29 -19.10
CA ILE A 424 10.06 -4.76 -18.58
C ILE A 424 10.43 -3.90 -17.37
N LEU A 425 10.61 -4.55 -16.23
CA LEU A 425 11.10 -3.89 -15.02
C LEU A 425 12.58 -3.50 -15.22
N PRO A 426 12.96 -2.22 -15.07
CA PRO A 426 14.36 -1.82 -15.11
C PRO A 426 15.17 -2.54 -14.04
N ASP A 427 16.44 -2.82 -14.31
CA ASP A 427 17.30 -3.23 -13.21
C ASP A 427 17.58 -2.05 -12.25
N LEU A 428 18.15 -2.37 -11.08
CA LEU A 428 18.42 -1.39 -10.04
C LEU A 428 19.37 -0.27 -10.47
N GLN A 429 20.27 -0.53 -11.43
CA GLN A 429 21.24 0.46 -11.91
C GLN A 429 20.58 1.40 -12.93
N GLU A 430 19.68 0.87 -13.76
CA GLU A 430 18.90 1.59 -14.76
C GLU A 430 17.78 2.44 -14.10
N ARG A 431 17.15 1.94 -13.02
CA ARG A 431 15.93 2.51 -12.40
C ARG A 431 15.97 4.03 -12.19
N SER A 432 17.06 4.54 -11.60
CA SER A 432 17.23 5.96 -11.29
C SER A 432 17.27 6.87 -12.53
N GLN A 433 17.73 6.33 -13.67
CA GLN A 433 17.84 7.04 -14.94
C GLN A 433 16.53 6.97 -15.74
N VAL A 434 15.85 5.81 -15.70
CA VAL A 434 14.64 5.55 -16.47
C VAL A 434 13.45 6.37 -15.97
N LYS A 435 13.29 6.51 -14.63
CA LYS A 435 12.14 7.19 -13.99
C LYS A 435 10.79 6.73 -14.59
N GLY A 436 10.62 5.42 -14.61
CA GLY A 436 9.52 4.70 -15.24
C GLY A 436 9.90 3.24 -15.43
N ILE A 437 9.23 2.56 -16.35
CA ILE A 437 9.59 1.19 -16.75
C ILE A 437 9.96 1.17 -18.22
N PHE A 438 10.40 0.02 -18.71
CA PHE A 438 10.62 -0.16 -20.14
C PHE A 438 9.43 -0.83 -20.82
N LEU A 439 9.21 -0.48 -22.08
CA LEU A 439 8.30 -1.15 -22.99
C LEU A 439 9.10 -1.68 -24.18
N GLU A 440 9.08 -3.00 -24.40
CA GLU A 440 9.49 -3.57 -25.67
C GLU A 440 8.31 -3.48 -26.65
N VAL A 441 8.43 -2.61 -27.65
CA VAL A 441 7.33 -2.27 -28.55
C VAL A 441 7.10 -3.41 -29.54
N TYR A 442 5.89 -3.98 -29.56
CA TYR A 442 5.49 -5.02 -30.50
C TYR A 442 4.62 -4.49 -31.64
N PHE A 443 3.84 -3.44 -31.38
CA PHE A 443 3.05 -2.77 -32.39
C PHE A 443 2.93 -1.28 -32.06
N ALA A 444 2.97 -0.43 -33.09
CA ALA A 444 2.85 1.02 -32.97
C ALA A 444 2.13 1.60 -34.20
N PRO A 445 1.53 2.80 -34.09
CA PRO A 445 0.92 3.49 -35.22
C PRO A 445 1.91 3.74 -36.37
N LYS A 446 1.41 3.94 -37.59
CA LYS A 446 2.22 4.11 -38.82
C LYS A 446 3.39 5.10 -38.67
N GLN A 447 3.17 6.21 -37.97
CA GLN A 447 4.18 7.25 -37.74
C GLN A 447 5.32 6.85 -36.78
N TYR A 448 5.21 5.73 -36.07
CA TYR A 448 6.18 5.24 -35.09
C TYR A 448 6.62 3.79 -35.34
N GLN A 449 6.46 3.28 -36.57
CA GLN A 449 6.81 1.90 -36.91
C GLN A 449 8.29 1.56 -36.66
N ASP A 450 9.18 2.54 -36.76
CA ASP A 450 10.60 2.36 -36.49
C ASP A 450 10.89 1.90 -35.05
N LEU A 451 9.98 2.19 -34.11
CA LEU A 451 10.10 1.78 -32.71
C LEU A 451 9.80 0.29 -32.50
N ILE A 452 9.20 -0.40 -33.46
CA ILE A 452 8.84 -1.81 -33.32
C ILE A 452 10.12 -2.66 -33.12
N GLY A 453 10.11 -3.44 -32.05
CA GLY A 453 11.22 -4.24 -31.55
C GLY A 453 12.31 -3.46 -30.79
N GLN A 454 12.06 -2.20 -30.46
CA GLN A 454 12.94 -1.42 -29.59
C GLN A 454 12.43 -1.42 -28.14
N LYS A 455 13.38 -1.33 -27.19
CA LYS A 455 13.13 -1.06 -25.77
C LYS A 455 13.04 0.47 -25.60
N VAL A 456 11.87 0.98 -25.24
CA VAL A 456 11.60 2.43 -25.03
C VAL A 456 11.20 2.68 -23.59
N ILE A 457 11.33 3.91 -23.10
CA ILE A 457 10.88 4.27 -21.75
C ILE A 457 9.37 4.46 -21.76
N LEU A 458 8.68 3.90 -20.77
CA LEU A 458 7.26 4.13 -20.48
C LEU A 458 7.14 4.79 -19.10
N SER A 459 6.57 5.99 -19.07
CA SER A 459 6.42 6.79 -17.85
C SER A 459 5.04 7.42 -17.75
N TRP A 460 4.65 7.73 -16.52
CA TRP A 460 3.48 8.58 -16.26
C TRP A 460 3.72 10.01 -16.75
N SER A 461 2.67 10.65 -17.23
CA SER A 461 2.68 12.09 -17.56
C SER A 461 3.01 12.96 -16.33
N ASP A 462 3.73 14.06 -16.54
CA ASP A 462 4.14 15.02 -15.48
C ASP A 462 2.97 15.91 -14.98
N ARG A 463 1.71 15.55 -15.27
CA ARG A 463 0.51 16.30 -14.86
C ARG A 463 0.38 16.31 -13.34
N ALA A 464 0.28 17.48 -12.71
CA ALA A 464 0.38 17.63 -11.26
C ALA A 464 -0.68 16.85 -10.47
N ASP A 465 -1.94 16.81 -10.95
CA ASP A 465 -3.04 16.03 -10.37
C ASP A 465 -2.77 14.52 -10.45
N LEU A 466 -2.22 14.03 -11.57
CA LEU A 466 -1.84 12.63 -11.76
C LEU A 466 -0.65 12.25 -10.86
N GLN A 467 0.36 13.11 -10.73
CA GLN A 467 1.50 12.86 -9.86
C GLN A 467 1.09 12.83 -8.37
N ALA A 468 0.24 13.77 -7.95
CA ALA A 468 -0.31 13.78 -6.59
C ALA A 468 -1.10 12.50 -6.27
N TYR A 469 -1.76 11.92 -7.27
CA TYR A 469 -2.43 10.63 -7.17
C TYR A 469 -1.45 9.46 -7.05
N LEU A 470 -0.52 9.33 -7.99
CA LEU A 470 0.43 8.22 -8.04
C LEU A 470 1.29 8.16 -6.77
N ASN A 471 1.61 9.32 -6.19
CA ASN A 471 2.31 9.39 -4.93
C ASN A 471 1.52 8.81 -3.73
N GLN A 472 0.19 8.64 -3.83
CA GLN A 472 -0.61 8.00 -2.77
C GLN A 472 -0.49 6.47 -2.75
N VAL A 473 -0.02 5.85 -3.83
CA VAL A 473 0.15 4.39 -3.93
C VAL A 473 1.62 3.97 -3.95
N LYS A 474 2.54 4.94 -3.96
CA LYS A 474 3.97 4.65 -3.80
C LYS A 474 4.24 4.08 -2.42
N CYS A 475 4.98 2.98 -2.38
CA CYS A 475 5.36 2.34 -1.13
C CYS A 475 6.72 1.65 -1.25
N SER A 476 7.33 1.35 -0.11
CA SER A 476 8.46 0.44 -0.02
C SER A 476 7.95 -0.96 0.33
N ILE A 477 8.41 -2.01 -0.35
CA ILE A 477 7.91 -3.37 -0.07
C ILE A 477 8.91 -4.13 0.81
N HIS A 478 8.42 -4.63 1.93
CA HIS A 478 9.11 -5.57 2.82
C HIS A 478 8.17 -6.76 3.05
N PHE A 479 8.57 -7.94 2.60
CA PHE A 479 7.71 -9.11 2.71
C PHE A 479 7.44 -9.48 4.17
N SER A 480 6.15 -9.57 4.49
CA SER A 480 5.65 -10.04 5.78
C SER A 480 5.84 -11.55 5.98
N ALA A 481 5.68 -12.01 7.22
CA ALA A 481 5.67 -13.47 7.53
C ALA A 481 4.64 -14.23 6.70
N GLN A 482 3.50 -13.60 6.48
CA GLN A 482 2.35 -14.11 5.78
C GLN A 482 2.64 -14.21 4.29
N ALA A 483 3.31 -13.20 3.70
CA ALA A 483 3.74 -13.24 2.31
C ALA A 483 4.69 -14.42 2.05
N TYR A 484 5.71 -14.60 2.89
CA TYR A 484 6.60 -15.77 2.78
C TYR A 484 5.86 -17.09 2.99
N ALA A 485 4.90 -17.15 3.91
CA ALA A 485 4.09 -18.35 4.13
C ALA A 485 3.20 -18.69 2.92
N SER A 486 2.55 -17.70 2.29
CA SER A 486 1.71 -17.93 1.11
C SER A 486 2.53 -18.28 -0.14
N MET A 487 3.74 -17.74 -0.27
CA MET A 487 4.67 -18.16 -1.32
C MET A 487 4.99 -19.65 -1.24
N LYS A 488 5.11 -20.22 -0.03
CA LYS A 488 5.34 -21.66 0.15
C LYS A 488 4.16 -22.50 -0.31
N GLU A 489 2.95 -21.96 -0.22
CA GLU A 489 1.72 -22.56 -0.74
C GLU A 489 1.58 -22.43 -2.27
N GLY A 490 2.56 -21.81 -2.94
CA GLY A 490 2.59 -21.67 -4.40
C GLY A 490 1.84 -20.46 -4.93
N LEU A 491 1.45 -19.49 -4.08
CA LEU A 491 0.90 -18.24 -4.58
C LEU A 491 2.00 -17.41 -5.28
N VAL A 492 1.63 -16.70 -6.34
CA VAL A 492 2.55 -15.83 -7.08
C VAL A 492 2.63 -14.46 -6.39
N HIS A 493 3.84 -14.03 -6.05
CA HIS A 493 4.11 -12.78 -5.33
C HIS A 493 5.07 -11.87 -6.11
N PRO A 494 5.10 -10.55 -5.82
CA PRO A 494 5.98 -9.58 -6.47
C PRO A 494 7.44 -9.68 -5.99
N ILE A 495 8.05 -10.87 -6.09
CA ILE A 495 9.36 -11.18 -5.50
C ILE A 495 10.48 -10.25 -5.97
N ARG A 496 10.35 -9.71 -7.18
CA ARG A 496 11.33 -8.81 -7.80
C ARG A 496 11.35 -7.42 -7.17
N LEU A 497 10.29 -7.06 -6.44
CA LEU A 497 10.12 -5.76 -5.79
C LEU A 497 10.39 -5.82 -4.28
N ASN A 498 10.69 -7.00 -3.73
CA ASN A 498 11.01 -7.11 -2.31
C ASN A 498 12.26 -6.29 -1.99
N PHE A 499 12.19 -5.49 -0.92
CA PHE A 499 13.20 -4.51 -0.49
C PHE A 499 13.42 -3.35 -1.46
N TRP A 500 12.51 -3.08 -2.40
CA TRP A 500 12.55 -1.86 -3.19
C TRP A 500 11.78 -0.74 -2.48
N ARG A 501 12.26 0.50 -2.61
CA ARG A 501 11.60 1.70 -2.08
C ARG A 501 10.89 2.48 -3.18
N GLU A 502 9.88 3.25 -2.77
CA GLU A 502 9.15 4.18 -3.66
C GLU A 502 8.63 3.53 -4.95
N ILE A 503 8.19 2.28 -4.86
CA ILE A 503 7.67 1.51 -5.98
C ILE A 503 6.39 2.18 -6.47
N ASP A 504 6.33 2.53 -7.75
CA ASP A 504 5.15 3.15 -8.34
C ASP A 504 4.12 2.14 -8.91
N ALA A 505 3.01 2.67 -9.43
CA ALA A 505 1.93 1.86 -9.99
C ALA A 505 2.36 1.04 -11.22
N LEU A 506 3.31 1.51 -12.05
CA LEU A 506 3.82 0.79 -13.22
C LEU A 506 4.82 -0.29 -12.81
N GLU A 507 5.73 0.03 -11.89
CA GLU A 507 6.68 -0.92 -11.32
C GLU A 507 5.95 -2.07 -10.61
N SER A 508 4.88 -1.76 -9.84
CA SER A 508 4.05 -2.79 -9.21
C SER A 508 3.32 -3.67 -10.23
N LEU A 509 2.87 -3.12 -11.37
CA LEU A 509 2.18 -3.87 -12.43
C LEU A 509 3.11 -4.88 -13.10
N VAL A 510 4.30 -4.45 -13.52
CA VAL A 510 5.27 -5.35 -14.15
C VAL A 510 5.87 -6.32 -13.13
N GLY A 511 6.20 -5.83 -11.94
CA GLY A 511 6.83 -6.63 -10.87
C GLY A 511 5.88 -7.57 -10.15
N ALA A 512 4.57 -7.55 -10.43
CA ALA A 512 3.58 -8.47 -9.86
C ALA A 512 3.88 -9.94 -10.17
N ARG A 513 4.58 -10.22 -11.28
CA ARG A 513 5.01 -11.56 -11.68
C ARG A 513 6.54 -11.75 -11.54
N PRO A 514 7.02 -13.00 -11.39
CA PRO A 514 8.45 -13.31 -11.30
C PRO A 514 9.27 -13.00 -12.54
N ILE A 515 8.64 -12.85 -13.72
CA ILE A 515 9.31 -12.58 -15.00
C ILE A 515 8.59 -11.47 -15.76
N ASP A 516 9.28 -10.83 -16.71
CA ASP A 516 8.73 -9.79 -17.59
C ASP A 516 7.90 -10.40 -18.73
N ASP A 517 6.71 -10.91 -18.43
CA ASP A 517 5.80 -11.54 -19.39
C ASP A 517 4.47 -10.78 -19.58
N VAL A 518 4.33 -9.61 -18.97
CA VAL A 518 3.11 -8.79 -19.03
C VAL A 518 3.06 -8.04 -20.36
N ILE A 519 2.09 -8.41 -21.21
CA ILE A 519 1.82 -7.75 -22.49
C ILE A 519 0.64 -6.80 -22.32
N VAL A 520 0.80 -5.56 -22.79
CA VAL A 520 -0.20 -4.51 -22.57
C VAL A 520 -0.57 -3.78 -23.86
N ALA A 521 -1.79 -3.27 -23.88
CA ALA A 521 -2.27 -2.21 -24.74
C ALA A 521 -2.16 -0.85 -24.02
N LEU A 522 -1.76 0.20 -24.74
CA LEU A 522 -1.62 1.56 -24.19
C LEU A 522 -2.47 2.56 -24.97
N GLU A 523 -3.48 3.17 -24.34
CA GLU A 523 -4.29 4.22 -24.97
C GLU A 523 -4.84 5.24 -23.93
N PRO A 524 -4.64 6.57 -24.10
CA PRO A 524 -3.81 7.24 -25.12
C PRO A 524 -2.31 7.30 -24.74
N VAL A 525 -1.45 7.47 -25.75
CA VAL A 525 0.01 7.61 -25.60
C VAL A 525 0.49 8.91 -26.23
N LYS A 526 1.31 9.67 -25.49
CA LYS A 526 2.07 10.81 -26.00
C LYS A 526 3.54 10.40 -26.17
N VAL A 527 4.09 10.55 -27.36
CA VAL A 527 5.50 10.25 -27.63
C VAL A 527 6.31 11.54 -27.51
N ALA A 528 7.39 11.50 -26.75
CA ALA A 528 8.37 12.58 -26.71
C ALA A 528 9.79 11.99 -26.67
N SER A 529 10.77 12.77 -27.12
CA SER A 529 12.18 12.39 -27.03
C SER A 529 12.82 13.17 -25.88
N ARG A 530 13.05 12.52 -24.73
CA ARG A 530 13.95 13.08 -23.70
C ARG A 530 15.36 12.53 -23.96
N GLY A 531 16.21 13.34 -24.59
CA GLY A 531 17.59 12.94 -24.92
C GLY A 531 17.66 11.96 -26.09
N LYS A 532 18.49 10.90 -25.97
CA LYS A 532 18.76 9.90 -27.04
C LYS A 532 17.77 8.72 -27.10
N GLN A 533 16.91 8.53 -26.09
CA GLN A 533 15.92 7.44 -26.06
C GLN A 533 14.49 7.99 -26.16
N PRO A 534 13.61 7.37 -26.97
CA PRO A 534 12.20 7.74 -27.03
C PRO A 534 11.47 7.36 -25.73
N THR A 535 10.57 8.24 -25.29
CA THR A 535 9.74 8.07 -24.09
C THR A 535 8.26 8.14 -24.46
N LEU A 536 7.50 7.16 -23.99
CA LEU A 536 6.05 7.09 -24.08
C LEU A 536 5.44 7.55 -22.76
N TYR A 537 4.58 8.55 -22.82
CA TYR A 537 3.85 9.09 -21.69
C TYR A 537 2.40 8.63 -21.71
N ILE A 538 1.94 8.09 -20.58
CA ILE A 538 0.58 7.63 -20.37
C ILE A 538 -0.11 8.40 -19.24
N GLU A 539 -1.44 8.44 -19.30
CA GLU A 539 -2.29 9.09 -18.30
C GLU A 539 -3.28 8.12 -17.65
N LYS A 540 -3.26 6.85 -18.09
CA LYS A 540 -4.09 5.75 -17.58
C LYS A 540 -3.22 4.52 -17.41
N GLU A 541 -3.59 3.68 -16.47
CA GLU A 541 -2.89 2.42 -16.25
C GLU A 541 -3.00 1.50 -17.48
N PRO A 542 -1.91 0.82 -17.91
CA PRO A 542 -1.93 -0.09 -19.05
C PRO A 542 -2.98 -1.20 -18.91
N THR A 543 -3.60 -1.59 -20.04
CA THR A 543 -4.51 -2.75 -20.06
C THR A 543 -3.75 -4.00 -20.47
N VAL A 544 -3.77 -5.04 -19.64
CA VAL A 544 -3.15 -6.34 -19.94
C VAL A 544 -4.00 -7.08 -20.98
N ILE A 545 -3.35 -7.59 -22.02
CA ILE A 545 -4.00 -8.26 -23.16
C ILE A 545 -3.35 -9.61 -23.45
N THR A 546 -4.07 -10.48 -24.17
CA THR A 546 -3.50 -11.70 -24.75
C THR A 546 -3.55 -11.63 -26.28
N GLY A 547 -2.40 -11.87 -26.91
CA GLY A 547 -2.22 -11.79 -28.36
C GLY A 547 -2.02 -10.36 -28.87
N ARG A 548 -1.21 -10.19 -29.92
CA ARG A 548 -1.01 -8.90 -30.60
C ARG A 548 -2.07 -8.63 -31.67
N PHE A 549 -2.56 -9.70 -32.29
CA PHE A 549 -3.50 -9.62 -33.41
C PHE A 549 -4.72 -10.49 -33.13
N TYR A 550 -5.82 -10.15 -33.77
CA TYR A 550 -7.03 -10.98 -33.77
C TYR A 550 -7.65 -11.09 -35.16
N GLY A 551 -8.29 -12.22 -35.40
CA GLY A 551 -9.06 -12.51 -36.62
C GLY A 551 -10.44 -13.05 -36.26
N LEU A 552 -11.36 -13.02 -37.22
CA LEU A 552 -12.71 -13.57 -37.06
C LEU A 552 -12.89 -14.79 -37.96
N VAL A 553 -13.12 -15.96 -37.37
CA VAL A 553 -13.10 -17.23 -38.08
C VAL A 553 -14.20 -18.20 -37.64
N THR A 554 -14.50 -19.19 -38.47
CA THR A 554 -15.14 -20.46 -38.05
C THR A 554 -14.10 -21.57 -38.04
N ILE A 555 -14.23 -22.52 -37.10
CA ILE A 555 -13.34 -23.68 -37.01
C ILE A 555 -13.95 -24.84 -37.81
N LEU A 556 -13.20 -25.37 -38.78
CA LEU A 556 -13.66 -26.44 -39.68
C LEU A 556 -13.32 -27.84 -39.17
N GLY A 557 -12.30 -27.97 -38.31
CA GLY A 557 -11.87 -29.24 -37.73
C GLY A 557 -10.34 -29.37 -37.62
N LYS A 558 -9.90 -30.46 -36.98
CA LYS A 558 -8.47 -30.76 -36.76
C LYS A 558 -7.75 -31.20 -38.03
N VAL A 559 -6.47 -30.88 -38.11
CA VAL A 559 -5.55 -31.34 -39.18
C VAL A 559 -4.69 -32.48 -38.65
N ASN A 560 -4.74 -33.64 -39.30
CA ASN A 560 -3.88 -34.81 -39.04
C ASN A 560 -3.80 -35.26 -37.56
N GLN A 561 -4.90 -35.17 -36.80
CA GLN A 561 -4.95 -35.49 -35.36
C GLN A 561 -3.94 -34.69 -34.50
N SER A 562 -3.41 -33.59 -35.02
CA SER A 562 -2.55 -32.65 -34.29
C SER A 562 -3.37 -31.55 -33.62
N ASP A 563 -2.69 -30.66 -32.90
CA ASP A 563 -3.25 -29.42 -32.34
C ASP A 563 -3.40 -28.30 -33.39
N HIS A 564 -3.15 -28.59 -34.67
CA HIS A 564 -3.51 -27.67 -35.76
C HIS A 564 -4.97 -27.84 -36.15
N VAL A 565 -5.65 -26.72 -36.36
CA VAL A 565 -7.03 -26.68 -36.82
C VAL A 565 -7.13 -25.86 -38.10
N ARG A 566 -7.99 -26.30 -39.00
CA ARG A 566 -8.33 -25.53 -40.19
C ARG A 566 -9.43 -24.55 -39.82
N VAL A 567 -9.24 -23.29 -40.18
CA VAL A 567 -10.22 -22.23 -39.96
C VAL A 567 -10.59 -21.58 -41.28
N ARG A 568 -11.77 -20.97 -41.32
CA ARG A 568 -12.20 -20.14 -42.43
C ARG A 568 -12.48 -18.73 -41.96
N HIS A 569 -11.83 -17.76 -42.59
CA HIS A 569 -11.96 -16.35 -42.24
C HIS A 569 -13.31 -15.77 -42.67
N TYR A 570 -13.78 -14.81 -41.88
CA TYR A 570 -14.91 -13.97 -42.25
C TYR A 570 -14.55 -13.10 -43.44
N ASN A 571 -15.46 -13.04 -44.41
CA ASN A 571 -15.31 -12.21 -45.60
C ASN A 571 -16.15 -10.93 -45.43
N PRO A 572 -15.50 -9.75 -45.33
CA PRO A 572 -16.23 -8.49 -45.14
C PRO A 572 -17.12 -8.11 -46.33
N THR A 573 -16.84 -8.64 -47.53
CA THR A 573 -17.61 -8.34 -48.74
C THR A 573 -18.91 -9.15 -48.80
N SER A 574 -18.86 -10.47 -48.57
CA SER A 574 -20.05 -11.33 -48.57
C SER A 574 -20.78 -11.33 -47.22
N GLN A 575 -20.13 -10.86 -46.16
CA GLN A 575 -20.57 -10.93 -44.77
C GLN A 575 -20.77 -12.37 -44.25
N GLN A 576 -20.08 -13.34 -44.85
CA GLN A 576 -20.15 -14.77 -44.51
C GLN A 576 -18.77 -15.34 -44.18
N PHE A 577 -18.75 -16.55 -43.60
CA PHE A 577 -17.51 -17.33 -43.44
C PHE A 577 -17.20 -18.12 -44.72
N ASP A 578 -16.94 -17.39 -45.80
CA ASP A 578 -16.52 -17.92 -47.11
C ASP A 578 -15.17 -17.34 -47.57
N GLY A 579 -14.44 -16.71 -46.64
CA GLY A 579 -13.11 -16.16 -46.88
C GLY A 579 -12.03 -17.22 -46.98
N ARG A 580 -10.78 -16.76 -46.92
CA ARG A 580 -9.60 -17.63 -47.00
C ARG A 580 -9.60 -18.70 -45.91
N GLU A 581 -9.22 -19.93 -46.28
CA GLU A 581 -8.87 -20.97 -45.32
C GLU A 581 -7.43 -20.84 -44.85
N GLU A 582 -7.20 -21.12 -43.57
CA GLU A 582 -5.89 -21.11 -42.95
C GLU A 582 -5.76 -22.27 -41.97
N ASN A 583 -4.57 -22.85 -41.86
CA ASN A 583 -4.26 -23.77 -40.78
C ASN A 583 -3.62 -22.96 -39.66
N VAL A 584 -4.27 -22.92 -38.50
CA VAL A 584 -3.76 -22.25 -37.30
C VAL A 584 -3.37 -23.29 -36.27
N TYR A 585 -2.46 -22.93 -35.37
CA TYR A 585 -2.09 -23.77 -34.24
C TYR A 585 -2.96 -23.41 -33.03
N LEU A 586 -3.74 -24.36 -32.54
CA LEU A 586 -4.59 -24.22 -31.37
C LEU A 586 -4.05 -25.18 -30.30
N PRO A 587 -2.99 -24.83 -29.55
CA PRO A 587 -2.30 -25.75 -28.64
C PRO A 587 -3.23 -26.29 -27.56
N GLN A 588 -3.14 -27.57 -27.20
CA GLN A 588 -3.78 -28.06 -25.98
C GLN A 588 -3.06 -27.49 -24.75
N VAL A 589 -3.84 -26.91 -23.82
CA VAL A 589 -3.28 -26.20 -22.66
C VAL A 589 -2.90 -27.13 -21.52
N ILE A 590 -2.11 -26.64 -20.57
CA ILE A 590 -1.69 -27.39 -19.38
C ILE A 590 -2.82 -27.35 -18.34
N PRO A 591 -3.20 -28.48 -17.71
CA PRO A 591 -4.21 -28.48 -16.68
C PRO A 591 -3.68 -27.91 -15.35
N ASP A 592 -4.59 -27.33 -14.58
CA ASP A 592 -4.32 -26.78 -13.25
C ASP A 592 -3.92 -27.88 -12.25
N LEU A 593 -3.64 -27.49 -11.01
CA LEU A 593 -3.30 -28.41 -9.91
C LEU A 593 -4.41 -29.44 -9.59
N ASN A 594 -5.67 -29.17 -9.96
CA ASN A 594 -6.79 -30.09 -9.80
C ASN A 594 -7.04 -30.97 -11.04
N GLY A 595 -6.22 -30.82 -12.09
CA GLY A 595 -6.36 -31.56 -13.34
C GLY A 595 -7.42 -30.99 -14.30
N VAL A 596 -7.91 -29.78 -14.05
CA VAL A 596 -8.89 -29.07 -14.89
C VAL A 596 -8.16 -28.27 -15.96
N PHE A 597 -8.59 -28.39 -17.21
CA PHE A 597 -8.08 -27.54 -18.29
C PHE A 597 -8.84 -26.21 -18.29
N PRO A 598 -8.16 -25.05 -18.22
CA PRO A 598 -8.81 -23.74 -18.34
C PRO A 598 -9.58 -23.58 -19.67
N SER A 599 -9.09 -24.23 -20.74
CA SER A 599 -9.76 -24.38 -22.03
C SER A 599 -9.40 -25.73 -22.67
N THR A 600 -10.35 -26.39 -23.33
CA THR A 600 -10.09 -27.63 -24.08
C THR A 600 -10.39 -27.46 -25.56
N ASN A 601 -9.62 -28.15 -26.41
CA ASN A 601 -9.84 -28.22 -27.85
C ASN A 601 -10.79 -29.34 -28.27
N ASN A 602 -11.16 -30.20 -27.33
CA ASN A 602 -12.01 -31.35 -27.62
C ASN A 602 -13.35 -30.88 -28.20
N LYS A 603 -13.69 -31.28 -29.42
CA LYS A 603 -14.96 -30.95 -30.08
C LYS A 603 -15.26 -29.44 -30.17
N ILE A 604 -14.23 -28.59 -30.29
CA ILE A 604 -14.44 -27.15 -30.41
C ILE A 604 -15.14 -26.77 -31.72
N GLU A 605 -14.95 -27.56 -32.78
CA GLU A 605 -15.64 -27.48 -34.06
C GLU A 605 -17.15 -27.75 -33.94
N ASP A 606 -17.55 -28.58 -32.97
CA ASP A 606 -18.95 -28.92 -32.66
C ASP A 606 -19.59 -27.93 -31.67
N SER A 607 -18.84 -26.90 -31.24
CA SER A 607 -19.34 -25.93 -30.26
C SER A 607 -20.59 -25.22 -30.80
N PRO A 608 -21.65 -25.06 -29.98
CA PRO A 608 -22.91 -24.45 -30.42
C PRO A 608 -22.77 -23.03 -31.01
N VAL A 609 -21.71 -22.33 -30.63
CA VAL A 609 -21.43 -20.95 -31.06
C VAL A 609 -20.45 -20.88 -32.24
N ASN A 610 -19.92 -22.01 -32.72
CA ASN A 610 -18.92 -22.01 -33.79
C ASN A 610 -19.49 -21.44 -35.10
N SER A 611 -20.76 -21.69 -35.42
CA SER A 611 -21.40 -21.21 -36.65
C SER A 611 -21.53 -19.68 -36.72
N THR A 612 -21.56 -18.99 -35.58
CA THR A 612 -21.62 -17.52 -35.51
C THR A 612 -20.21 -16.90 -35.52
N GLY A 613 -19.20 -17.73 -35.29
CA GLY A 613 -17.79 -17.41 -35.41
C GLY A 613 -17.10 -17.05 -34.11
N TRP A 614 -15.78 -17.18 -34.15
CA TRP A 614 -14.86 -16.90 -33.05
C TRP A 614 -13.92 -15.77 -33.44
N TYR A 615 -13.79 -14.79 -32.54
CA TYR A 615 -12.57 -13.99 -32.52
C TYR A 615 -11.45 -14.86 -31.95
N ILE A 616 -10.38 -15.05 -32.72
CA ILE A 616 -9.16 -15.72 -32.28
C ILE A 616 -8.07 -14.68 -32.09
N TYR A 617 -7.40 -14.68 -30.94
CA TYR A 617 -6.33 -13.74 -30.60
C TYR A 617 -5.00 -14.49 -30.49
N GLY A 618 -3.92 -13.91 -31.01
CA GLY A 618 -2.62 -14.55 -31.04
C GLY A 618 -1.60 -13.85 -31.94
N GLU A 619 -0.60 -14.61 -32.35
CA GLU A 619 0.54 -14.16 -33.15
C GLU A 619 1.11 -15.31 -34.00
N TYR A 620 1.90 -14.99 -35.03
CA TYR A 620 2.72 -16.00 -35.69
C TYR A 620 3.84 -16.46 -34.76
N ASN A 621 4.07 -17.77 -34.69
CA ASN A 621 5.22 -18.37 -34.03
C ASN A 621 6.47 -18.30 -34.95
N GLN A 622 7.59 -18.87 -34.48
CA GLN A 622 8.85 -18.89 -35.25
C GLN A 622 8.74 -19.64 -36.59
N ASP A 623 7.81 -20.58 -36.72
CA ASP A 623 7.56 -21.36 -37.94
C ASP A 623 6.59 -20.66 -38.91
N GLY A 624 6.12 -19.45 -38.58
CA GLY A 624 5.16 -18.71 -39.39
C GLY A 624 3.72 -19.25 -39.31
N VAL A 625 3.37 -19.99 -38.26
CA VAL A 625 2.00 -20.49 -38.01
C VAL A 625 1.31 -19.65 -36.94
N PHE A 626 0.08 -19.20 -37.22
CA PHE A 626 -0.67 -18.38 -36.28
C PHE A 626 -1.09 -19.22 -35.09
N THR A 627 -0.61 -18.87 -33.89
CA THR A 627 -0.89 -19.59 -32.65
C THR A 627 -2.01 -18.89 -31.90
N VAL A 628 -3.12 -19.58 -31.68
CA VAL A 628 -4.30 -19.05 -31.00
C VAL A 628 -4.14 -19.17 -29.49
N ARG A 629 -4.03 -18.03 -28.82
CA ARG A 629 -3.86 -17.91 -27.37
C ARG A 629 -5.15 -17.58 -26.63
N ALA A 630 -6.04 -16.80 -27.24
CA ALA A 630 -7.34 -16.49 -26.66
C ALA A 630 -8.47 -16.61 -27.69
N ILE A 631 -9.68 -16.86 -27.22
CA ILE A 631 -10.89 -16.96 -28.04
C ILE A 631 -12.05 -16.15 -27.44
N ALA A 632 -12.95 -15.65 -28.30
CA ALA A 632 -14.17 -15.00 -27.87
C ALA A 632 -15.31 -15.28 -28.86
N PRO A 633 -16.50 -15.71 -28.41
CA PRO A 633 -17.63 -15.98 -29.31
C PRO A 633 -18.20 -14.67 -29.86
N ARG A 634 -18.26 -14.52 -31.19
CA ARG A 634 -18.64 -13.27 -31.85
C ARG A 634 -20.01 -12.78 -31.42
N GLU A 635 -20.98 -13.68 -31.43
CA GLU A 635 -22.40 -13.40 -31.15
C GLU A 635 -22.61 -12.79 -29.75
N LEU A 636 -21.77 -13.12 -28.77
CA LEU A 636 -21.89 -12.61 -27.40
C LEU A 636 -21.78 -11.08 -27.34
N PHE A 637 -20.93 -10.47 -28.17
CA PHE A 637 -20.61 -9.04 -28.08
C PHE A 637 -21.47 -8.17 -28.99
N GLN A 638 -22.27 -8.77 -29.87
CA GLN A 638 -23.13 -8.00 -30.77
C GLN A 638 -24.21 -7.27 -29.98
N LEU A 639 -24.56 -6.06 -30.42
CA LEU A 639 -25.71 -5.31 -29.90
C LEU A 639 -27.04 -5.90 -30.41
N LYS A 640 -27.22 -7.20 -30.26
CA LYS A 640 -28.39 -8.00 -30.67
C LYS A 640 -28.72 -8.96 -29.53
N PRO A 641 -29.62 -8.60 -28.60
CA PRO A 641 -29.95 -9.47 -27.49
C PRO A 641 -30.74 -10.67 -28.00
N LYS A 642 -30.45 -11.87 -27.47
CA LYS A 642 -31.25 -13.08 -27.72
C LYS A 642 -32.59 -13.01 -27.00
N ARG A 643 -32.64 -12.31 -25.87
CA ARG A 643 -33.83 -12.13 -25.04
C ARG A 643 -34.00 -10.67 -24.66
N PHE A 644 -35.21 -10.17 -24.80
CA PHE A 644 -35.61 -8.84 -24.35
C PHE A 644 -36.65 -8.97 -23.23
N ILE A 645 -36.35 -8.43 -22.04
CA ILE A 645 -37.24 -8.49 -20.87
C ILE A 645 -37.56 -7.07 -20.45
N SER A 646 -38.85 -6.77 -20.35
CA SER A 646 -39.34 -5.41 -20.13
C SER A 646 -40.14 -5.29 -18.84
N GLY A 647 -40.05 -4.12 -18.21
CA GLY A 647 -40.77 -3.74 -17.00
C GLY A 647 -39.96 -3.97 -15.72
N LEU A 648 -40.02 -2.98 -14.81
CA LEU A 648 -39.21 -2.98 -13.58
C LEU A 648 -39.39 -4.23 -12.71
N SER A 649 -40.62 -4.69 -12.49
CA SER A 649 -40.88 -5.87 -11.64
C SER A 649 -40.33 -7.16 -12.26
N THR A 650 -40.56 -7.37 -13.55
CA THR A 650 -40.11 -8.56 -14.29
C THR A 650 -38.58 -8.60 -14.40
N THR A 651 -37.95 -7.47 -14.72
CA THR A 651 -36.49 -7.37 -14.82
C THR A 651 -35.81 -7.59 -13.45
N THR A 652 -36.38 -7.05 -12.38
CA THR A 652 -35.91 -7.29 -11.00
C THR A 652 -36.07 -8.76 -10.60
N ASN A 653 -37.19 -9.39 -10.93
CA ASN A 653 -37.40 -10.81 -10.67
C ASN A 653 -36.38 -11.69 -11.40
N TYR A 654 -36.04 -11.33 -12.65
CA TYR A 654 -35.06 -12.07 -13.44
C TYR A 654 -33.67 -12.05 -12.77
N ILE A 655 -33.21 -10.89 -12.30
CA ILE A 655 -31.98 -10.75 -11.51
C ILE A 655 -32.08 -11.55 -10.21
N HIS A 656 -33.20 -11.50 -9.49
CA HIS A 656 -33.27 -12.20 -8.22
C HIS A 656 -33.27 -13.73 -8.39
N ASN A 657 -34.01 -14.26 -9.37
CA ASN A 657 -34.41 -15.65 -9.38
C ASN A 657 -33.94 -16.45 -10.58
N GLU A 658 -33.81 -15.87 -11.77
CA GLU A 658 -33.79 -16.62 -13.02
C GLU A 658 -32.41 -16.70 -13.68
N TYR A 659 -31.60 -15.65 -13.58
CA TYR A 659 -30.40 -15.52 -14.44
C TYR A 659 -29.24 -16.50 -14.12
N TRP A 660 -29.33 -17.29 -13.06
CA TRP A 660 -28.40 -18.41 -12.77
C TRP A 660 -29.09 -19.79 -12.78
N GLN A 661 -30.37 -19.87 -13.16
CA GLN A 661 -31.10 -21.14 -13.22
C GLN A 661 -30.60 -22.03 -14.36
N ASP A 662 -30.77 -23.34 -14.17
CA ASP A 662 -30.48 -24.38 -15.17
C ASP A 662 -29.07 -24.31 -15.77
N ILE A 663 -28.11 -23.84 -14.98
CA ILE A 663 -26.74 -23.58 -15.46
C ILE A 663 -26.06 -24.83 -16.00
N LYS A 664 -26.37 -26.00 -15.42
CA LYS A 664 -25.83 -27.30 -15.85
C LYS A 664 -26.36 -27.69 -17.23
N GLN A 665 -27.66 -27.50 -17.49
CA GLN A 665 -28.23 -27.75 -18.83
C GLN A 665 -27.71 -26.76 -19.88
N GLN A 666 -27.25 -25.57 -19.45
CA GLN A 666 -26.73 -24.51 -20.32
C GLN A 666 -25.22 -24.63 -20.61
N LYS A 667 -24.56 -25.71 -20.20
CA LYS A 667 -23.13 -25.91 -20.46
C LYS A 667 -22.80 -25.85 -21.96
N GLY A 668 -21.70 -25.18 -22.31
CA GLY A 668 -21.25 -24.93 -23.68
C GLY A 668 -22.00 -23.79 -24.39
N GLN A 669 -23.01 -23.19 -23.77
CA GLN A 669 -23.86 -22.16 -24.37
C GLN A 669 -23.49 -20.75 -23.91
N ILE A 670 -23.90 -19.77 -24.72
CA ILE A 670 -23.89 -18.34 -24.39
C ILE A 670 -25.31 -17.77 -24.42
N ASP A 671 -25.55 -16.72 -23.65
CA ASP A 671 -26.80 -15.95 -23.69
C ASP A 671 -26.51 -14.44 -23.64
N SER A 672 -27.38 -13.65 -24.27
CA SER A 672 -27.30 -12.19 -24.35
C SER A 672 -28.69 -11.63 -24.08
N ILE A 673 -28.89 -10.97 -22.95
CA ILE A 673 -30.21 -10.56 -22.46
C ILE A 673 -30.23 -9.06 -22.19
N LEU A 674 -31.19 -8.33 -22.76
CA LEU A 674 -31.41 -6.93 -22.44
C LEU A 674 -32.61 -6.79 -21.49
N LEU A 675 -32.33 -6.31 -20.28
CA LEU A 675 -33.31 -5.95 -19.26
C LEU A 675 -33.61 -4.45 -19.36
N ASN A 676 -34.88 -4.12 -19.61
CA ASN A 676 -35.36 -2.77 -19.79
C ASN A 676 -36.44 -2.43 -18.75
N PRO A 677 -36.11 -1.74 -17.65
CA PRO A 677 -37.10 -1.41 -16.62
C PRO A 677 -38.09 -0.32 -17.06
N ASN A 678 -37.73 0.49 -18.06
CA ASN A 678 -38.48 1.68 -18.49
C ASN A 678 -39.56 1.36 -19.53
N SER A 679 -39.69 0.10 -19.95
CA SER A 679 -40.66 -0.35 -20.95
C SER A 679 -40.59 0.35 -22.31
N LEU A 680 -39.41 0.85 -22.67
CA LEU A 680 -39.11 1.29 -24.03
C LEU A 680 -39.28 0.14 -25.05
N PRO A 681 -39.71 0.42 -26.29
CA PRO A 681 -39.64 -0.55 -27.38
C PRO A 681 -38.21 -1.09 -27.57
N GLU A 682 -38.09 -2.37 -27.95
CA GLU A 682 -36.78 -3.04 -28.09
C GLU A 682 -35.83 -2.29 -29.02
N THR A 683 -36.31 -1.83 -30.17
CA THR A 683 -35.52 -1.06 -31.14
C THR A 683 -34.99 0.25 -30.55
N GLU A 684 -35.79 0.93 -29.73
CA GLU A 684 -35.40 2.17 -29.07
C GLU A 684 -34.38 1.90 -27.95
N ALA A 685 -34.59 0.84 -27.17
CA ALA A 685 -33.67 0.45 -26.09
C ALA A 685 -32.27 0.09 -26.63
N ILE A 686 -32.20 -0.64 -27.75
CA ILE A 686 -30.93 -0.98 -28.42
C ILE A 686 -30.29 0.27 -29.06
N ALA A 687 -31.09 1.18 -29.63
CA ALA A 687 -30.58 2.40 -30.25
C ALA A 687 -29.92 3.38 -29.26
N GLN A 688 -30.10 3.19 -27.95
CA GLN A 688 -29.41 3.99 -26.93
C GLN A 688 -27.91 3.71 -26.83
N TYR A 689 -27.44 2.57 -27.38
CA TYR A 689 -26.05 2.17 -27.35
C TYR A 689 -25.33 2.71 -28.59
N GLN A 690 -24.52 3.75 -28.39
CA GLN A 690 -23.86 4.47 -29.47
C GLN A 690 -22.36 4.24 -29.49
N GLU A 691 -21.76 4.33 -30.66
CA GLU A 691 -20.31 4.22 -30.81
C GLU A 691 -19.59 5.26 -29.93
N GLY A 692 -18.63 4.81 -29.13
CA GLY A 692 -17.92 5.64 -28.15
C GLY A 692 -18.54 5.66 -26.75
N ASP A 693 -19.72 5.07 -26.56
CA ASP A 693 -20.30 4.90 -25.22
C ASP A 693 -19.35 4.15 -24.30
N ARG A 694 -19.26 4.61 -23.05
CA ARG A 694 -18.55 3.95 -21.95
C ARG A 694 -19.54 3.63 -20.86
N LEU A 695 -19.60 2.35 -20.49
CA LEU A 695 -20.64 1.76 -19.67
C LEU A 695 -20.01 1.05 -18.50
N LEU A 696 -20.65 1.13 -17.33
CA LEU A 696 -20.21 0.39 -16.16
C LEU A 696 -20.43 -1.11 -16.40
N LEU A 697 -19.43 -1.93 -16.07
CA LEU A 697 -19.52 -3.38 -16.06
C LEU A 697 -19.59 -3.87 -14.61
N LEU A 698 -20.49 -4.82 -14.35
CA LEU A 698 -20.46 -5.68 -13.17
C LEU A 698 -20.12 -7.10 -13.62
N HIS A 699 -19.06 -7.68 -13.10
CA HIS A 699 -18.62 -9.03 -13.44
C HIS A 699 -18.86 -9.97 -12.27
N THR A 700 -19.40 -11.16 -12.55
CA THR A 700 -19.42 -12.28 -11.60
C THR A 700 -19.16 -13.62 -12.27
N TYR A 701 -18.50 -14.53 -11.54
CA TYR A 701 -18.38 -15.92 -11.96
C TYR A 701 -18.78 -16.91 -10.88
N GLY A 702 -19.09 -18.13 -11.31
CA GLY A 702 -19.40 -19.28 -10.47
C GLY A 702 -18.26 -20.30 -10.34
N GLY A 703 -18.60 -21.46 -9.78
CA GLY A 703 -17.66 -22.52 -9.45
C GLY A 703 -17.51 -23.60 -10.51
N ILE A 704 -16.55 -24.50 -10.27
CA ILE A 704 -16.28 -25.69 -11.08
C ILE A 704 -16.79 -26.94 -10.34
N GLY A 705 -17.75 -27.64 -10.93
CA GLY A 705 -18.32 -28.89 -10.46
C GLY A 705 -17.87 -30.11 -11.27
N GLY A 706 -18.63 -31.21 -11.18
CA GLY A 706 -18.34 -32.46 -11.89
C GLY A 706 -17.40 -33.39 -11.13
N LYS A 707 -16.73 -34.31 -11.85
CA LYS A 707 -15.76 -35.25 -11.28
C LYS A 707 -14.49 -34.55 -10.79
N LYS A 708 -14.14 -33.42 -11.41
CA LYS A 708 -13.01 -32.55 -11.03
C LYS A 708 -13.48 -31.27 -10.32
N ALA A 709 -14.53 -31.39 -9.50
CA ALA A 709 -15.06 -30.25 -8.77
C ALA A 709 -13.99 -29.60 -7.87
N GLU A 710 -13.99 -28.28 -7.81
CA GLU A 710 -13.21 -27.56 -6.80
C GLU A 710 -13.84 -27.78 -5.41
N VAL A 711 -13.02 -27.83 -4.37
CA VAL A 711 -13.50 -28.03 -3.00
C VAL A 711 -13.91 -26.68 -2.43
N PRO A 712 -15.22 -26.40 -2.24
CA PRO A 712 -15.67 -25.11 -1.74
C PRO A 712 -15.27 -24.94 -0.26
N PRO A 713 -14.63 -23.82 0.12
CA PRO A 713 -14.42 -23.48 1.51
C PRO A 713 -15.77 -23.47 2.25
N ILE A 714 -15.87 -24.20 3.36
CA ILE A 714 -17.09 -24.32 4.20
C ILE A 714 -18.38 -24.70 3.43
N GLY A 715 -18.27 -25.30 2.24
CA GLY A 715 -19.42 -25.68 1.42
C GLY A 715 -20.02 -24.55 0.57
N LEU A 716 -19.40 -23.36 0.52
CA LEU A 716 -19.88 -22.21 -0.26
C LEU A 716 -18.99 -21.94 -1.48
N PHE A 717 -19.62 -21.75 -2.64
CA PHE A 717 -18.95 -21.29 -3.86
C PHE A 717 -19.06 -19.76 -3.93
N PHE A 718 -18.04 -19.07 -3.41
CA PHE A 718 -18.05 -17.62 -3.34
C PHE A 718 -18.08 -16.95 -4.72
N GLY A 719 -17.33 -17.49 -5.69
CA GLY A 719 -17.09 -16.82 -6.97
C GLY A 719 -16.12 -15.64 -6.83
N HIS A 720 -16.17 -14.72 -7.78
CA HIS A 720 -15.46 -13.43 -7.73
C HIS A 720 -16.33 -12.32 -8.30
N PHE A 721 -16.07 -11.08 -7.87
CA PHE A 721 -16.75 -9.89 -8.36
C PHE A 721 -15.71 -8.84 -8.75
N ALA A 722 -15.94 -8.18 -9.88
CA ALA A 722 -15.16 -7.04 -10.31
C ALA A 722 -16.06 -6.00 -10.98
N PHE A 723 -15.62 -4.74 -10.92
CA PHE A 723 -16.11 -3.72 -11.84
C PHE A 723 -15.30 -3.76 -13.14
N GLY A 724 -15.74 -2.98 -14.10
CA GLY A 724 -14.98 -2.73 -15.31
C GLY A 724 -15.66 -1.68 -16.17
N ILE A 725 -15.15 -1.54 -17.39
CA ILE A 725 -15.71 -0.67 -18.41
C ILE A 725 -16.00 -1.50 -19.66
N ALA A 726 -17.26 -1.45 -20.10
CA ALA A 726 -17.65 -1.87 -21.43
C ALA A 726 -17.72 -0.64 -22.33
N SER A 727 -17.07 -0.69 -23.50
CA SER A 727 -17.16 0.37 -24.50
C SER A 727 -17.87 -0.14 -25.74
N VAL A 728 -18.75 0.67 -26.32
CA VAL A 728 -19.36 0.36 -27.62
C VAL A 728 -18.41 0.85 -28.71
N MET A 729 -17.94 -0.07 -29.55
CA MET A 729 -17.03 0.25 -30.65
C MET A 729 -17.48 -0.39 -31.96
N ARG A 730 -17.08 0.21 -33.07
CA ARG A 730 -17.21 -0.41 -34.40
C ARG A 730 -16.09 -1.40 -34.63
N GLU A 731 -16.46 -2.64 -34.92
CA GLU A 731 -15.50 -3.71 -35.14
C GLU A 731 -14.93 -3.63 -36.56
N PRO A 732 -13.59 -3.56 -36.73
CA PRO A 732 -12.98 -3.31 -38.03
C PRO A 732 -13.22 -4.38 -39.12
N ILE A 733 -13.39 -5.66 -38.77
CA ILE A 733 -13.57 -6.75 -39.75
C ILE A 733 -15.01 -6.76 -40.30
N THR A 734 -16.02 -6.61 -39.43
CA THR A 734 -17.45 -6.75 -39.72
C THR A 734 -18.15 -5.42 -39.93
N GLN A 735 -17.55 -4.31 -39.45
CA GLN A 735 -18.15 -2.97 -39.37
C GLN A 735 -19.40 -2.88 -38.47
N GLU A 736 -19.70 -3.92 -37.71
CA GLU A 736 -20.80 -3.95 -36.74
C GLU A 736 -20.41 -3.26 -35.42
N LEU A 737 -21.39 -2.71 -34.70
CA LEU A 737 -21.18 -2.27 -33.33
C LEU A 737 -21.14 -3.47 -32.38
N ARG A 738 -20.19 -3.45 -31.45
CA ARG A 738 -20.05 -4.47 -30.41
C ARG A 738 -19.56 -3.88 -29.08
N PHE A 739 -19.70 -4.66 -28.01
CA PHE A 739 -19.03 -4.37 -26.75
C PHE A 739 -17.54 -4.78 -26.80
N LYS A 740 -16.66 -3.89 -26.32
CA LYS A 740 -15.29 -4.17 -25.90
C LYS A 740 -15.23 -4.08 -24.38
N ILE A 741 -14.76 -5.15 -23.72
CA ILE A 741 -14.85 -5.29 -22.27
C ILE A 741 -13.45 -5.28 -21.66
N THR A 742 -13.28 -4.43 -20.65
CA THR A 742 -12.09 -4.39 -19.79
C THR A 742 -12.56 -4.52 -18.34
N TYR A 743 -11.88 -5.38 -17.59
CA TYR A 743 -12.16 -5.67 -16.19
C TYR A 743 -11.15 -4.94 -15.31
N ASP A 744 -11.63 -4.26 -14.28
CA ASP A 744 -10.81 -3.60 -13.27
C ASP A 744 -10.64 -4.57 -12.10
N GLN A 745 -9.66 -5.47 -12.22
CA GLN A 745 -9.51 -6.59 -11.32
C GLN A 745 -8.82 -6.19 -10.01
N VAL A 746 -9.61 -6.02 -8.94
CA VAL A 746 -9.10 -6.03 -7.57
C VAL A 746 -8.97 -7.49 -7.13
N TYR A 747 -7.79 -8.09 -7.31
CA TYR A 747 -7.58 -9.53 -7.17
C TYR A 747 -6.35 -9.84 -6.30
N THR A 748 -6.49 -10.72 -5.31
CA THR A 748 -5.38 -11.07 -4.41
C THR A 748 -4.35 -11.95 -5.09
N GLN A 749 -3.14 -12.06 -4.53
CA GLN A 749 -2.17 -13.06 -5.00
C GLN A 749 -2.81 -14.46 -5.03
N ASN A 750 -2.53 -15.20 -6.09
CA ASN A 750 -3.23 -16.44 -6.44
C ASN A 750 -2.27 -17.41 -7.16
N LEU A 751 -2.73 -18.65 -7.35
CA LEU A 751 -1.95 -19.72 -7.96
C LEU A 751 -1.73 -19.51 -9.47
N ASP A 752 -2.67 -18.88 -10.16
CA ASP A 752 -2.69 -18.73 -11.62
C ASP A 752 -1.87 -17.50 -12.10
N GLY A 753 -1.46 -16.64 -11.17
CA GLY A 753 -0.72 -15.41 -11.48
C GLY A 753 -1.59 -14.33 -12.12
N ILE A 754 -2.90 -14.30 -11.81
CA ILE A 754 -3.78 -13.19 -12.17
C ILE A 754 -3.29 -11.94 -11.43
N ILE A 755 -3.09 -10.86 -12.19
CA ILE A 755 -2.58 -9.59 -11.66
C ILE A 755 -3.76 -8.68 -11.36
N ALA A 756 -3.76 -8.02 -10.21
CA ALA A 756 -4.70 -6.93 -9.98
C ALA A 756 -4.38 -5.78 -10.95
N GLY A 757 -5.32 -5.38 -11.79
CA GLY A 757 -5.09 -4.41 -12.87
C GLY A 757 -6.21 -4.40 -13.90
N ASN A 758 -6.06 -3.53 -14.91
CA ASN A 758 -6.97 -3.46 -16.04
C ASN A 758 -6.72 -4.65 -16.97
N LEU A 759 -7.62 -5.63 -17.05
CA LEU A 759 -7.48 -6.82 -17.89
C LEU A 759 -8.50 -6.78 -19.02
N ASP A 760 -8.05 -6.95 -20.27
CA ASP A 760 -8.95 -7.09 -21.41
C ASP A 760 -9.65 -8.46 -21.40
N TRP A 761 -10.82 -8.57 -22.05
CA TRP A 761 -11.50 -9.86 -22.26
C TRP A 761 -10.54 -10.95 -22.75
N SER A 762 -9.70 -10.64 -23.74
CA SER A 762 -8.74 -11.59 -24.30
C SER A 762 -7.81 -12.20 -23.25
N ASN A 763 -7.50 -11.46 -22.16
CA ASN A 763 -6.63 -11.92 -21.10
C ASN A 763 -7.39 -12.60 -19.96
N TYR A 764 -8.43 -11.95 -19.43
CA TYR A 764 -9.06 -12.41 -18.20
C TYR A 764 -10.06 -13.56 -18.40
N LEU A 765 -10.82 -13.55 -19.50
CA LEU A 765 -11.78 -14.61 -19.80
C LEU A 765 -11.35 -15.47 -20.98
N GLY A 766 -10.99 -14.83 -22.10
CA GLY A 766 -10.75 -15.49 -23.37
C GLY A 766 -9.43 -16.25 -23.46
N ASP A 767 -8.43 -15.94 -22.61
CA ASP A 767 -7.13 -16.62 -22.64
C ASP A 767 -7.34 -18.11 -22.36
N ARG A 768 -6.82 -18.95 -23.25
CA ARG A 768 -7.08 -20.38 -23.18
C ARG A 768 -6.33 -21.06 -22.03
N GLN A 769 -5.24 -20.47 -21.55
CA GLN A 769 -4.42 -21.02 -20.47
C GLN A 769 -4.67 -20.30 -19.13
N PHE A 770 -4.77 -18.98 -19.14
CA PHE A 770 -4.87 -18.15 -17.94
C PHE A 770 -6.29 -17.62 -17.70
N GLY A 771 -7.20 -17.74 -18.67
CA GLY A 771 -8.56 -17.24 -18.61
C GLY A 771 -9.58 -18.30 -18.15
N TRP A 772 -10.82 -17.85 -17.97
CA TRP A 772 -11.88 -18.63 -17.32
C TRP A 772 -12.98 -19.17 -18.23
N LEU A 773 -13.03 -18.78 -19.51
CA LEU A 773 -14.16 -19.03 -20.40
C LEU A 773 -14.55 -20.52 -20.49
N GLY A 774 -13.56 -21.42 -20.54
CA GLY A 774 -13.79 -22.85 -20.70
C GLY A 774 -14.10 -23.59 -19.40
N SER A 775 -13.71 -23.04 -18.24
CA SER A 775 -13.77 -23.77 -16.97
C SER A 775 -14.81 -23.22 -15.99
N ARG A 776 -15.21 -21.95 -16.08
CA ARG A 776 -16.18 -21.32 -15.17
C ARG A 776 -17.40 -20.76 -15.90
N PRO A 777 -18.57 -20.73 -15.25
CA PRO A 777 -19.70 -19.95 -15.75
C PRO A 777 -19.59 -18.47 -15.33
N ILE A 778 -19.92 -17.56 -16.24
CA ILE A 778 -19.75 -16.11 -16.11
C ILE A 778 -21.07 -15.38 -16.38
N VAL A 779 -21.30 -14.30 -15.65
CA VAL A 779 -22.30 -13.28 -15.97
C VAL A 779 -21.65 -11.90 -15.89
N ASP A 780 -21.62 -11.21 -17.02
CA ASP A 780 -21.21 -9.82 -17.16
C ASP A 780 -22.47 -8.95 -17.37
N ILE A 781 -22.67 -7.94 -16.52
CA ILE A 781 -23.80 -7.00 -16.60
C ILE A 781 -23.28 -5.64 -17.03
N ILE A 782 -23.66 -5.21 -18.23
CA ILE A 782 -23.34 -3.90 -18.78
C ILE A 782 -24.48 -2.94 -18.46
N VAL A 783 -24.15 -1.81 -17.85
CA VAL A 783 -25.11 -0.86 -17.30
C VAL A 783 -25.17 0.40 -18.16
N LYS A 784 -26.32 0.65 -18.80
CA LYS A 784 -26.62 1.94 -19.44
C LYS A 784 -27.46 2.79 -18.50
N LEU A 785 -26.85 3.84 -17.96
CA LEU A 785 -27.48 4.79 -17.05
C LEU A 785 -26.89 6.17 -17.24
N ASP A 786 -27.74 7.14 -17.58
CA ASP A 786 -27.37 8.50 -17.95
C ASP A 786 -26.64 9.27 -16.83
N VAL A 787 -26.96 9.00 -15.56
CA VAL A 787 -26.33 9.68 -14.42
C VAL A 787 -24.83 9.38 -14.27
N LEU A 788 -24.31 8.34 -14.94
CA LEU A 788 -22.90 7.97 -14.95
C LEU A 788 -22.12 8.61 -16.11
N GLU A 789 -22.81 9.27 -17.04
CA GLU A 789 -22.21 9.92 -18.21
C GLU A 789 -21.59 11.30 -17.89
N LYS A 790 -20.98 11.95 -18.89
CA LYS A 790 -20.31 13.26 -18.76
C LYS A 790 -21.29 14.33 -18.28
N TYR A 791 -20.93 15.07 -17.22
CA TYR A 791 -21.57 16.33 -16.82
C TYR A 791 -20.84 17.54 -17.38
N ASP A 792 -21.58 18.60 -17.67
CA ASP A 792 -21.06 19.86 -18.18
C ASP A 792 -21.83 21.04 -17.59
N PHE A 793 -21.24 21.72 -16.60
CA PHE A 793 -21.83 22.87 -15.93
C PHE A 793 -21.18 24.16 -16.45
N GLY A 794 -21.54 24.56 -17.67
CA GLY A 794 -20.99 25.76 -18.30
C GLY A 794 -19.48 25.69 -18.57
N GLY A 795 -18.98 24.53 -19.03
CA GLY A 795 -17.55 24.28 -19.28
C GLY A 795 -16.83 23.58 -18.13
N ASN A 796 -17.43 23.52 -16.94
CA ASN A 796 -16.93 22.71 -15.83
C ASN A 796 -17.36 21.24 -16.00
N VAL A 797 -16.50 20.44 -16.63
CA VAL A 797 -16.79 19.05 -16.99
C VAL A 797 -16.47 18.07 -15.86
N ARG A 798 -17.33 17.07 -15.63
CA ARG A 798 -17.08 15.93 -14.72
C ARG A 798 -17.42 14.59 -15.37
N PHE A 799 -16.64 13.55 -15.06
CA PHE A 799 -16.79 12.21 -15.64
C PHE A 799 -16.89 11.15 -14.54
N PRO A 800 -18.11 10.70 -14.17
CA PRO A 800 -18.27 9.77 -13.07
C PRO A 800 -17.53 8.43 -13.22
N LEU A 801 -17.56 7.84 -14.41
CA LEU A 801 -16.83 6.60 -14.67
C LEU A 801 -15.30 6.78 -14.62
N ASN A 802 -14.77 7.99 -14.86
CA ASN A 802 -13.33 8.23 -14.69
C ASN A 802 -12.95 8.26 -13.21
N ALA A 803 -13.81 8.83 -12.36
CA ALA A 803 -13.60 8.80 -10.91
C ALA A 803 -13.60 7.36 -10.38
N LEU A 804 -14.49 6.50 -10.90
CA LEU A 804 -14.51 5.08 -10.54
C LEU A 804 -13.22 4.38 -10.97
N ALA A 805 -12.86 4.47 -12.25
CA ALA A 805 -11.63 3.87 -12.77
C ALA A 805 -10.41 4.31 -11.96
N TYR A 806 -10.33 5.59 -11.61
CA TYR A 806 -9.26 6.14 -10.77
C TYR A 806 -9.20 5.54 -9.35
N GLN A 807 -10.34 5.35 -8.68
CA GLN A 807 -10.38 4.71 -7.36
C GLN A 807 -10.02 3.22 -7.45
N LEU A 808 -10.39 2.55 -8.55
CA LEU A 808 -10.05 1.16 -8.81
C LEU A 808 -8.55 1.01 -9.11
N ASP A 809 -7.97 1.83 -9.98
CA ASP A 809 -6.52 1.86 -10.27
C ASP A 809 -5.70 1.97 -8.96
N LYS A 810 -6.18 2.80 -8.02
CA LYS A 810 -5.54 2.96 -6.69
C LYS A 810 -5.60 1.66 -5.92
N MET A 811 -6.77 1.04 -5.87
CA MET A 811 -6.97 -0.20 -5.14
C MET A 811 -6.18 -1.35 -5.75
N MET A 812 -6.12 -1.44 -7.08
CA MET A 812 -5.36 -2.45 -7.81
C MET A 812 -3.85 -2.33 -7.52
N ALA A 813 -3.29 -1.12 -7.54
CA ALA A 813 -1.90 -0.88 -7.17
C ALA A 813 -1.59 -1.34 -5.73
N ARG A 814 -2.47 -1.01 -4.77
CA ARG A 814 -2.35 -1.46 -3.36
C ARG A 814 -2.41 -2.97 -3.21
N TYR A 815 -3.28 -3.64 -3.98
CA TYR A 815 -3.39 -5.10 -3.97
C TYR A 815 -2.14 -5.79 -4.52
N ARG A 816 -1.51 -5.22 -5.56
CA ARG A 816 -0.26 -5.75 -6.12
C ARG A 816 0.88 -5.74 -5.10
N THR A 817 0.98 -4.69 -4.29
CA THR A 817 2.06 -4.53 -3.30
C THR A 817 1.72 -5.06 -1.90
N GLY A 818 0.44 -5.32 -1.63
CA GLY A 818 -0.05 -5.70 -0.30
C GLY A 818 0.08 -4.56 0.71
N ASP A 819 0.01 -3.30 0.25
CA ASP A 819 0.37 -2.11 1.03
C ASP A 819 1.66 -2.30 1.82
N ALA A 820 2.78 -2.39 1.09
CA ALA A 820 4.14 -2.66 1.58
C ALA A 820 4.42 -4.10 2.08
N THR A 821 3.41 -4.91 2.40
CA THR A 821 3.64 -6.24 3.01
C THR A 821 3.99 -7.37 2.03
N GLY A 822 3.92 -7.11 0.72
CA GLY A 822 4.19 -8.06 -0.36
C GLY A 822 3.04 -9.03 -0.68
N ALA A 823 1.92 -8.93 0.02
CA ALA A 823 0.78 -9.83 -0.17
C ALA A 823 -0.56 -9.21 0.26
N THR A 824 -1.61 -9.54 -0.48
CA THR A 824 -3.02 -9.38 -0.10
C THR A 824 -3.65 -10.75 0.13
N PHE A 825 -4.60 -10.80 1.07
CA PHE A 825 -5.34 -12.01 1.41
C PHE A 825 -6.83 -11.72 1.46
N ALA A 826 -7.63 -12.59 0.84
CA ALA A 826 -9.07 -12.54 0.96
C ALA A 826 -9.50 -13.21 2.27
N GLY A 827 -10.36 -12.55 3.03
CA GLY A 827 -10.91 -13.03 4.30
C GLY A 827 -12.23 -12.35 4.66
N LEU A 828 -12.79 -12.69 5.82
CA LEU A 828 -14.11 -12.22 6.27
C LEU A 828 -14.21 -10.71 6.52
N ALA A 829 -13.10 -9.98 6.63
CA ALA A 829 -13.13 -8.52 6.78
C ALA A 829 -12.47 -7.76 5.63
N ASN A 830 -11.71 -8.44 4.78
CA ASN A 830 -11.00 -7.87 3.63
C ASN A 830 -11.34 -8.75 2.43
N SER A 831 -12.21 -8.29 1.54
CA SER A 831 -12.55 -9.04 0.33
C SER A 831 -12.54 -8.13 -0.89
N CYS A 832 -12.16 -8.71 -2.03
CA CYS A 832 -12.10 -8.05 -3.33
C CYS A 832 -13.40 -7.30 -3.65
N VAL A 833 -14.55 -7.90 -3.29
CA VAL A 833 -15.89 -7.36 -3.52
C VAL A 833 -16.13 -6.08 -2.72
N GLN A 834 -15.75 -6.08 -1.45
CA GLN A 834 -15.90 -4.93 -0.57
C GLN A 834 -15.07 -3.75 -1.03
N ASP A 835 -13.80 -4.00 -1.32
CA ASP A 835 -12.87 -2.96 -1.76
C ASP A 835 -13.27 -2.40 -3.14
N SER A 836 -13.79 -3.26 -4.03
CA SER A 836 -14.38 -2.84 -5.31
C SER A 836 -15.61 -1.94 -5.09
N CYS A 837 -16.59 -2.40 -4.30
CA CYS A 837 -17.81 -1.64 -4.00
C CYS A 837 -17.52 -0.30 -3.32
N GLN A 838 -16.49 -0.27 -2.49
CA GLN A 838 -16.02 0.95 -1.85
C GLN A 838 -15.42 1.93 -2.87
N ALA A 839 -14.67 1.46 -3.87
CA ALA A 839 -14.15 2.32 -4.93
C ALA A 839 -15.29 3.08 -5.65
N LEU A 840 -16.42 2.40 -5.90
CA LEU A 840 -17.64 3.04 -6.42
C LEU A 840 -18.22 4.09 -5.49
N TYR A 841 -18.33 3.77 -4.20
CA TYR A 841 -18.79 4.73 -3.20
C TYR A 841 -17.90 5.99 -3.14
N LEU A 842 -16.58 5.80 -3.06
CA LEU A 842 -15.61 6.90 -2.99
C LEU A 842 -15.59 7.73 -4.27
N ALA A 843 -15.74 7.10 -5.44
CA ALA A 843 -15.79 7.79 -6.72
C ALA A 843 -16.98 8.75 -6.79
N ILE A 844 -18.18 8.29 -6.43
CA ILE A 844 -19.37 9.15 -6.44
C ILE A 844 -19.24 10.27 -5.39
N LYS A 845 -18.77 9.94 -4.17
CA LYS A 845 -18.55 10.91 -3.10
C LYS A 845 -17.54 11.99 -3.50
N MET A 846 -16.46 11.61 -4.18
CA MET A 846 -15.44 12.53 -4.70
C MET A 846 -16.06 13.56 -5.64
N ILE A 847 -16.81 13.11 -6.64
CA ILE A 847 -17.50 13.98 -7.60
C ILE A 847 -18.47 14.93 -6.89
N LEU A 848 -19.31 14.40 -6.00
CA LEU A 848 -20.28 15.21 -5.26
C LEU A 848 -19.57 16.26 -4.40
N THR A 849 -18.42 15.92 -3.81
CA THR A 849 -17.61 16.86 -3.02
C THR A 849 -16.96 17.93 -3.90
N GLU A 850 -16.43 17.56 -5.06
CA GLU A 850 -15.87 18.50 -6.03
C GLU A 850 -16.93 19.48 -6.56
N ILE A 851 -18.12 18.98 -6.89
CA ILE A 851 -19.26 19.79 -7.31
C ILE A 851 -19.64 20.77 -6.19
N LYS A 852 -19.74 20.29 -4.95
CA LYS A 852 -20.11 21.11 -3.78
C LYS A 852 -19.08 22.19 -3.46
N ARG A 853 -17.79 21.92 -3.67
CA ARG A 853 -16.69 22.87 -3.38
C ARG A 853 -16.43 23.86 -4.51
N ASN A 854 -16.87 23.59 -5.73
CA ASN A 854 -16.68 24.48 -6.87
C ASN A 854 -17.81 25.52 -6.93
N GLN A 855 -17.48 26.79 -6.62
CA GLN A 855 -18.45 27.87 -6.55
C GLN A 855 -19.13 28.16 -7.90
N GLU A 856 -18.44 28.00 -9.04
CA GLU A 856 -19.02 28.22 -10.37
C GLU A 856 -20.12 27.20 -10.67
N ILE A 857 -19.87 25.92 -10.35
CA ILE A 857 -20.87 24.86 -10.51
C ILE A 857 -22.07 25.12 -9.58
N GLN A 858 -21.83 25.53 -8.32
CA GLN A 858 -22.92 25.86 -7.40
C GLN A 858 -23.77 27.04 -7.90
N ASN A 859 -23.14 28.08 -8.45
CA ASN A 859 -23.84 29.21 -9.05
C ASN A 859 -24.66 28.78 -10.27
N TRP A 860 -24.10 27.89 -11.11
CA TRP A 860 -24.83 27.32 -12.26
C TRP A 860 -26.07 26.55 -11.82
N ILE A 861 -25.94 25.64 -10.84
CA ILE A 861 -27.05 24.85 -10.30
C ILE A 861 -28.16 25.77 -9.76
N ALA A 862 -27.79 26.84 -9.05
CA ALA A 862 -28.74 27.80 -8.52
C ALA A 862 -29.43 28.64 -9.61
N ALA A 863 -28.71 29.01 -10.67
CA ALA A 863 -29.24 29.78 -11.79
C ALA A 863 -30.11 28.95 -12.75
N TYR A 864 -29.83 27.65 -12.86
CA TYR A 864 -30.48 26.74 -13.81
C TYR A 864 -31.03 25.46 -13.12
N PRO A 865 -32.02 25.59 -12.23
CA PRO A 865 -32.56 24.45 -11.46
C PRO A 865 -33.30 23.41 -12.31
N GLU A 866 -33.86 23.82 -13.45
CA GLU A 866 -34.60 22.96 -14.38
C GLU A 866 -33.75 22.45 -15.55
N ASP A 867 -32.45 22.76 -15.57
CA ASP A 867 -31.54 22.23 -16.59
C ASP A 867 -31.39 20.70 -16.45
N PRO A 868 -31.33 19.95 -17.57
CA PRO A 868 -31.15 18.50 -17.55
C PRO A 868 -29.94 18.04 -16.72
N GLN A 869 -28.83 18.79 -16.71
CA GLN A 869 -27.64 18.49 -15.90
C GLN A 869 -27.95 18.54 -14.41
N THR A 870 -28.71 19.55 -13.97
CA THR A 870 -29.11 19.74 -12.57
C THR A 870 -30.03 18.61 -12.12
N LYS A 871 -31.07 18.29 -12.90
CA LYS A 871 -31.98 17.17 -12.60
C LYS A 871 -31.27 15.82 -12.58
N ARG A 872 -30.30 15.62 -13.48
CA ARG A 872 -29.49 14.40 -13.51
C ARG A 872 -28.57 14.30 -12.29
N LEU A 873 -28.01 15.41 -11.81
CA LEU A 873 -27.23 15.45 -10.57
C LEU A 873 -28.08 15.09 -9.35
N GLU A 874 -29.33 15.55 -9.26
CA GLU A 874 -30.27 15.14 -8.20
C GLU A 874 -30.50 13.62 -8.21
N ARG A 875 -30.67 13.02 -9.40
CA ARG A 875 -30.77 11.56 -9.56
C ARG A 875 -29.49 10.84 -9.18
N LEU A 876 -28.31 11.39 -9.49
CA LEU A 876 -27.03 10.84 -9.04
C LEU A 876 -26.91 10.85 -7.50
N ILE A 877 -27.35 11.92 -6.84
CA ILE A 877 -27.39 12.01 -5.38
C ILE A 877 -28.35 10.96 -4.79
N ALA A 878 -29.50 10.74 -5.43
CA ALA A 878 -30.45 9.70 -5.02
C ALA A 878 -29.85 8.30 -5.16
N LEU A 879 -29.21 8.01 -6.31
CA LEU A 879 -28.49 6.76 -6.54
C LEU A 879 -27.39 6.54 -5.50
N TYR A 880 -26.58 7.57 -5.23
CA TYR A 880 -25.54 7.53 -4.20
C TYR A 880 -26.10 7.13 -2.83
N LYS A 881 -27.21 7.75 -2.40
CA LYS A 881 -27.85 7.43 -1.11
C LYS A 881 -28.40 6.00 -1.08
N ALA A 882 -28.93 5.50 -2.20
CA ALA A 882 -29.43 4.12 -2.32
C ALA A 882 -28.28 3.10 -2.20
N ILE A 883 -27.18 3.34 -2.92
CA ILE A 883 -25.95 2.52 -2.86
C ILE A 883 -25.37 2.55 -1.43
N GLU A 884 -25.22 3.74 -0.84
CA GLU A 884 -24.70 3.93 0.53
C GLU A 884 -25.51 3.15 1.56
N LYS A 885 -26.85 3.24 1.49
CA LYS A 885 -27.76 2.53 2.42
C LYS A 885 -27.62 1.00 2.35
N LYS A 886 -27.31 0.45 1.17
CA LYS A 886 -27.30 -1.00 0.92
C LYS A 886 -25.91 -1.63 1.09
N LEU A 887 -24.88 -1.00 0.53
CA LEU A 887 -23.51 -1.54 0.51
C LEU A 887 -22.65 -1.13 1.70
N VAL A 888 -23.04 -0.07 2.44
CA VAL A 888 -22.35 0.39 3.65
C VAL A 888 -23.33 0.43 4.84
N PRO A 889 -23.82 -0.74 5.33
CA PRO A 889 -24.70 -0.77 6.49
C PRO A 889 -24.01 -0.08 7.68
N TRP A 890 -24.72 0.84 8.33
CA TRP A 890 -24.23 1.67 9.46
C TRP A 890 -23.24 2.80 9.15
N GLN A 891 -23.06 3.20 7.88
CA GLN A 891 -22.25 4.38 7.48
C GLN A 891 -20.80 4.38 8.00
N THR A 892 -20.30 3.24 8.46
CA THR A 892 -18.92 3.09 8.94
C THR A 892 -18.06 2.72 7.76
N VAL A 893 -17.57 3.75 7.05
CA VAL A 893 -16.47 3.59 6.10
C VAL A 893 -15.27 3.10 6.90
N ARG A 894 -14.65 1.98 6.51
CA ARG A 894 -13.45 1.49 7.19
C ARG A 894 -12.39 2.59 7.17
N SER A 895 -11.71 2.77 8.31
CA SER A 895 -10.83 3.92 8.50
C SER A 895 -9.61 3.88 7.56
N ASP A 896 -9.18 2.68 7.20
CA ASP A 896 -8.11 2.37 6.25
C ASP A 896 -8.41 2.69 4.77
N TRP A 897 -9.65 3.07 4.50
CA TRP A 897 -10.10 3.58 3.21
C TRP A 897 -10.16 5.12 3.17
N LEU A 898 -10.34 5.77 4.32
CA LEU A 898 -10.30 7.23 4.45
C LEU A 898 -8.86 7.74 4.58
N ASP A 899 -8.02 6.97 5.26
CA ASP A 899 -6.59 7.21 5.42
C ASP A 899 -5.84 5.99 4.87
N PRO A 900 -5.14 6.09 3.72
CA PRO A 900 -4.37 4.98 3.17
C PRO A 900 -3.30 4.46 4.14
N TYR A 901 -2.93 5.26 5.15
CA TYR A 901 -1.98 4.88 6.19
C TYR A 901 -2.59 4.09 7.34
N GLU A 902 -3.91 3.85 7.36
CA GLU A 902 -4.54 2.93 8.32
C GLU A 902 -4.77 1.53 7.73
N SER A 903 -4.15 1.23 6.58
CA SER A 903 -4.38 0.03 5.76
C SER A 903 -4.52 -1.29 6.56
N LEU A 904 -5.66 -1.96 6.40
CA LEU A 904 -5.87 -3.35 6.80
C LEU A 904 -5.55 -4.33 5.67
N ILE A 905 -5.19 -3.85 4.48
CA ILE A 905 -4.81 -4.67 3.33
C ILE A 905 -3.59 -5.51 3.70
N GLY A 906 -3.64 -6.82 3.41
CA GLY A 906 -2.58 -7.77 3.79
C GLY A 906 -2.62 -8.29 5.24
N THR A 907 -3.57 -7.82 6.08
CA THR A 907 -3.72 -8.34 7.46
C THR A 907 -4.69 -9.52 7.56
N ARG A 908 -4.42 -10.46 8.47
CA ARG A 908 -5.31 -11.61 8.76
C ARG A 908 -6.20 -11.35 9.98
N LEU A 909 -7.29 -12.12 10.09
CA LEU A 909 -8.24 -12.04 11.22
C LEU A 909 -7.57 -12.19 12.61
N ALA A 910 -6.47 -12.94 12.71
CA ALA A 910 -5.72 -13.11 13.95
C ALA A 910 -4.95 -11.86 14.41
N GLU A 911 -4.74 -10.89 13.52
CA GLU A 911 -3.92 -9.71 13.77
C GLU A 911 -4.74 -8.52 14.24
N GLN A 912 -6.02 -8.43 13.87
CA GLN A 912 -6.95 -7.47 14.51
C GLN A 912 -8.34 -8.09 14.71
N PRO A 913 -8.51 -9.03 15.66
CA PRO A 913 -9.72 -9.85 15.74
C PRO A 913 -10.97 -9.00 16.01
N VAL A 914 -10.91 -7.98 16.86
CA VAL A 914 -12.07 -7.16 17.21
C VAL A 914 -12.54 -6.29 16.04
N THR A 915 -11.64 -5.53 15.40
CA THR A 915 -11.98 -4.68 14.25
C THR A 915 -12.38 -5.52 13.04
N THR A 916 -11.74 -6.68 12.84
CA THR A 916 -12.07 -7.64 11.79
C THR A 916 -13.45 -8.26 12.00
N ILE A 917 -13.81 -8.65 13.24
CA ILE A 917 -15.15 -9.18 13.55
C ILE A 917 -16.22 -8.10 13.39
N ILE A 918 -15.97 -6.88 13.91
CA ILE A 918 -16.90 -5.75 13.73
C ILE A 918 -17.06 -5.47 12.24
N SER A 919 -15.97 -5.37 11.48
CA SER A 919 -16.01 -5.12 10.04
C SER A 919 -16.74 -6.24 9.31
N ALA A 920 -16.46 -7.52 9.62
CA ALA A 920 -17.18 -8.66 9.03
C ALA A 920 -18.68 -8.61 9.31
N LEU A 921 -19.08 -8.21 10.53
CA LEU A 921 -20.48 -8.04 10.93
C LEU A 921 -21.13 -6.80 10.29
N THR A 922 -20.40 -5.71 10.02
CA THR A 922 -20.95 -4.51 9.37
C THR A 922 -21.04 -4.67 7.85
N SER A 923 -20.16 -5.48 7.25
CA SER A 923 -19.93 -5.55 5.80
C SER A 923 -20.39 -6.86 5.14
N TRP A 924 -21.12 -7.71 5.87
CA TRP A 924 -21.56 -9.02 5.37
C TRP A 924 -22.38 -8.96 4.06
N ARG A 925 -23.09 -7.85 3.82
CA ARG A 925 -23.88 -7.65 2.59
C ARG A 925 -23.02 -7.46 1.33
N SER A 926 -21.75 -7.10 1.49
CA SER A 926 -20.77 -6.95 0.41
C SER A 926 -19.66 -8.01 0.45
N LEU A 927 -19.75 -9.02 1.32
CA LEU A 927 -18.76 -10.13 1.36
C LEU A 927 -18.91 -11.14 0.23
N LEU A 928 -20.13 -11.31 -0.30
CA LEU A 928 -20.39 -12.31 -1.32
C LEU A 928 -20.50 -11.68 -2.70
N PRO A 929 -19.69 -12.15 -3.68
CA PRO A 929 -19.73 -11.67 -5.06
C PRO A 929 -21.14 -11.57 -5.67
N ARG A 930 -21.90 -12.68 -5.60
CA ARG A 930 -23.26 -12.72 -6.16
C ARG A 930 -24.22 -11.77 -5.45
N LEU A 931 -24.15 -11.68 -4.12
CA LEU A 931 -25.05 -10.80 -3.36
C LEU A 931 -24.81 -9.33 -3.71
N ALA A 932 -23.54 -8.91 -3.78
CA ALA A 932 -23.19 -7.54 -4.14
C ALA A 932 -23.64 -7.20 -5.57
N ASN A 933 -23.41 -8.11 -6.52
CA ASN A 933 -23.84 -7.97 -7.91
C ASN A 933 -25.37 -7.84 -8.04
N ASP A 934 -26.12 -8.74 -7.41
CA ASP A 934 -27.59 -8.76 -7.45
C ASP A 934 -28.17 -7.46 -6.85
N GLN A 935 -27.64 -7.01 -5.71
CA GLN A 935 -28.08 -5.78 -5.06
C GLN A 935 -27.78 -4.53 -5.89
N LEU A 936 -26.59 -4.45 -6.48
CA LEU A 936 -26.23 -3.34 -7.37
C LEU A 936 -27.10 -3.32 -8.61
N ALA A 937 -27.29 -4.47 -9.28
CA ALA A 937 -28.16 -4.59 -10.45
C ALA A 937 -29.60 -4.17 -10.13
N GLU A 938 -30.14 -4.60 -8.98
CA GLU A 938 -31.47 -4.20 -8.51
C GLU A 938 -31.58 -2.68 -8.30
N ILE A 939 -30.63 -2.07 -7.57
CA ILE A 939 -30.61 -0.62 -7.34
C ILE A 939 -30.55 0.12 -8.67
N LEU A 940 -29.70 -0.31 -9.60
CA LEU A 940 -29.56 0.33 -10.91
C LEU A 940 -30.84 0.24 -11.73
N LEU A 941 -31.53 -0.91 -11.76
CA LEU A 941 -32.85 -1.06 -12.40
C LEU A 941 -33.87 -0.11 -11.78
N GLN A 942 -33.93 0.00 -10.45
CA GLN A 942 -34.83 0.92 -9.74
C GLN A 942 -34.57 2.39 -10.06
N HIS A 943 -33.34 2.73 -10.44
CA HIS A 943 -32.94 4.07 -10.90
C HIS A 943 -33.04 4.26 -12.42
N GLY A 944 -33.66 3.31 -13.13
CA GLY A 944 -33.99 3.39 -14.55
C GLY A 944 -32.87 2.92 -15.49
N ALA A 945 -31.86 2.20 -15.00
CA ALA A 945 -30.78 1.68 -15.84
C ALA A 945 -31.27 0.53 -16.74
N CYS A 946 -30.87 0.51 -18.00
CA CYS A 946 -30.98 -0.70 -18.81
C CYS A 946 -29.77 -1.60 -18.54
N LEU A 947 -30.00 -2.89 -18.32
CA LEU A 947 -28.93 -3.86 -18.03
C LEU A 947 -28.81 -4.85 -19.17
N TRP A 948 -27.62 -4.98 -19.76
CA TRP A 948 -27.32 -5.97 -20.77
C TRP A 948 -26.45 -7.08 -20.18
N LEU A 949 -27.01 -8.28 -20.06
CA LEU A 949 -26.36 -9.43 -19.46
C LEU A 949 -25.71 -10.28 -20.56
N LEU A 950 -24.42 -10.54 -20.42
CA LEU A 950 -23.64 -11.44 -21.24
C LEU A 950 -23.29 -12.67 -20.40
N ARG A 951 -23.80 -13.84 -20.80
CA ARG A 951 -23.62 -15.09 -20.05
C ARG A 951 -22.81 -16.09 -20.84
N THR A 952 -21.89 -16.76 -20.16
CA THR A 952 -21.15 -17.91 -20.71
C THR A 952 -21.14 -19.04 -19.69
N ASN A 953 -21.29 -20.29 -20.12
CA ASN A 953 -21.27 -21.45 -19.23
C ASN A 953 -20.28 -22.50 -19.73
N GLN A 954 -18.99 -22.37 -19.39
CA GLN A 954 -17.93 -23.30 -19.83
C GLN A 954 -17.94 -23.47 -21.36
N VAL A 955 -17.57 -22.41 -22.08
CA VAL A 955 -17.70 -22.26 -23.53
C VAL A 955 -16.35 -22.49 -24.23
N GLY A 956 -16.39 -23.07 -25.42
CA GLY A 956 -15.20 -23.50 -26.17
C GLY A 956 -15.37 -24.95 -26.59
N GLY A 957 -14.33 -25.77 -26.38
CA GLY A 957 -14.44 -27.22 -26.47
C GLY A 957 -15.15 -27.84 -25.26
N TRP A 958 -15.42 -29.14 -25.34
CA TRP A 958 -16.19 -29.91 -24.37
C TRP A 958 -15.32 -30.77 -23.46
N ASP A 959 -15.38 -30.52 -22.15
CA ASP A 959 -14.79 -31.37 -21.10
C ASP A 959 -15.90 -32.05 -20.31
N GLU A 960 -16.06 -33.36 -20.41
CA GLU A 960 -17.13 -34.11 -19.72
C GLU A 960 -16.93 -34.26 -18.21
N GLU A 961 -15.75 -33.94 -17.68
CA GLU A 961 -15.40 -34.17 -16.28
C GLU A 961 -15.72 -32.98 -15.37
N ILE A 962 -16.07 -31.83 -15.94
CA ILE A 962 -16.47 -30.63 -15.20
C ILE A 962 -17.93 -30.25 -15.44
N GLU A 963 -18.53 -29.50 -14.52
CA GLU A 963 -19.88 -28.92 -14.67
C GLU A 963 -19.89 -27.49 -14.16
N PRO A 964 -20.72 -26.58 -14.71
CA PRO A 964 -20.82 -25.24 -14.17
C PRO A 964 -21.61 -25.24 -12.85
N ILE A 965 -21.14 -24.49 -11.86
CA ILE A 965 -21.83 -24.28 -10.58
C ILE A 965 -22.15 -22.78 -10.43
N ALA A 966 -23.38 -22.44 -10.13
CA ALA A 966 -23.75 -21.05 -9.83
C ALA A 966 -23.08 -20.58 -8.52
N PRO A 967 -22.62 -19.32 -8.43
CA PRO A 967 -22.11 -18.78 -7.18
C PRO A 967 -23.22 -18.77 -6.12
N THR A 968 -22.87 -19.04 -4.87
CA THR A 968 -23.83 -19.24 -3.79
C THR A 968 -24.64 -17.97 -3.54
N LYS A 969 -25.98 -18.11 -3.61
CA LYS A 969 -26.93 -17.08 -3.21
C LYS A 969 -27.26 -17.27 -1.73
N LEU A 970 -26.98 -16.28 -0.88
CA LEU A 970 -27.54 -16.25 0.47
C LEU A 970 -28.91 -15.55 0.43
N TRP A 971 -29.92 -16.20 0.98
CA TRP A 971 -31.26 -15.63 1.16
C TRP A 971 -31.24 -14.76 2.41
N ILE A 972 -31.02 -13.45 2.27
CA ILE A 972 -31.07 -12.50 3.39
C ILE A 972 -31.83 -11.24 3.02
#